data_AF-A0AAN6V270-F1
#
_entry.id   AF-A0AAN6V270-F1
#
_cell.length_a   1.000
_cell.length_b   1.000
_cell.length_c   1.000
_cell.angle_alpha   90.00
_cell.angle_beta   90.00
_cell.angle_gamma   90.00
#
_symmetry.space_group_name_H-M   'P 1'
#
loop_
_entity.id
_entity.type
_entity.pdbx_description
1 polymer ?
#
loop_
_entity_poly.entity_id
_entity_poly.type
_entity_poly.pdbx_seq_one_letter_code
_entity_poly.pdbx_strand_id
1 'polypeptide(L)'
;MDQAVGRLQAALASVTNEVTVAAANIKFDFSIVKYEAPREFQPVGQLLSDRRKRDAEDGKSHTTARRLAALFAGVCPKTPALVAAYGKRASEIATQATSKVSKAHFASVFSQYTGVDATSMWAAATSSPNGADGDAIQVHLLACMLASVWDAPEATSIWVEIVDGRRHDIALQVEGGGAVPFATAAAAAQAEIPRQQLAEWDASARAWLEVANSAKSKEQTQFRLILHNIELSVGGPEQCLTTTANVVGAWVGAVTVMDNLLSGIPQEVSDGSAIVGLMAWHLYPEIHVFGPRNAELKMNDDLVPPGGILTLGCSPSATTPKSGVTWSLSLSKLRYYGNSVPATATLQGDSSRLTAGEFRFVLVGCLLREWNTPPAKDEMAIRVLGGIARAVIQGLLDRSAVNGFPGPGDDYLWIRTLVAAMLLLNKASEDYTGNEHKFQPFVTLGRNRPQYGPQPPADWEGRIVAQHFFGMLDPGMFLSALRGPEERIAALRRIAHRIPGLQDLPAIIRYKTTDHQTDFVSLFPSPGVEEAELLLAEIREAGPFATEPDIVDCFPSSADWEMYDNGNPDPFFTPDARQANSETYSGGNILDSFVTTSGRRFDRRFGDWESAIFIPTGSPGHFYGENFSLEDLAWALQRGTIRPNIDTIAADPMTPWLARFHYALSCLQSFPEPVISIRTLQRNPQKAKWARAWDQGTLVSNPWVVPVKETFSILAYFISGCDIGHDELHKNIAGISFGSSLYVPDELLRDPFLTRTEGPRRVTRILGNIGKPGLVIFSSVTNPMTAPLDHTAWRIVEDMGAFDGQPADLFASTSMHLSFTQWGRSMDMADSHGTQDVQFTKMESVVSIRDAGRWIGDVDVVATLKSSYILSWSPTHSPCGHPTTSEPPKSVSLKSINNWDELRECQSGLAVVRVHGNWLARLAVTAYLAQRAEKAAGGGARITLLPSSVCWTCLMNDNEFHSVVYIY
;
A
#
# COMPACT_ATOMS: atom_id res chain seq x y z
N MET A 1 36.97 42.15 -9.65
CA MET A 1 36.75 40.95 -10.47
C MET A 1 38.07 40.41 -11.03
N ASP A 2 38.84 41.24 -11.76
CA ASP A 2 40.08 40.84 -12.46
C ASP A 2 41.18 40.25 -11.57
N GLN A 3 41.27 40.69 -10.31
CA GLN A 3 42.30 40.21 -9.38
C GLN A 3 42.12 38.74 -8.97
N ALA A 4 40.88 38.27 -8.81
CA ALA A 4 40.58 36.89 -8.39
C ALA A 4 40.77 35.90 -9.56
N VAL A 5 40.33 36.27 -10.76
CA VAL A 5 40.56 35.47 -11.98
C VAL A 5 42.05 35.41 -12.33
N GLY A 6 42.79 36.52 -12.15
CA GLY A 6 44.25 36.53 -12.31
C GLY A 6 44.99 35.63 -11.32
N ARG A 7 44.49 35.50 -10.07
CA ARG A 7 45.01 34.55 -9.08
C ARG A 7 44.67 33.10 -9.41
N LEU A 8 43.47 32.83 -9.92
CA LEU A 8 43.09 31.50 -10.44
C LEU A 8 44.02 31.05 -11.57
N GLN A 9 44.33 31.94 -12.51
CA GLN A 9 45.31 31.69 -13.58
C GLN A 9 46.69 31.34 -13.01
N ALA A 10 47.14 32.08 -11.97
CA ALA A 10 48.41 31.81 -11.29
C ALA A 10 48.40 30.46 -10.52
N ALA A 11 47.29 30.11 -9.88
CA ALA A 11 47.13 28.86 -9.12
C ALA A 11 47.11 27.61 -10.02
N LEU A 12 46.50 27.70 -11.21
CA LEU A 12 46.56 26.61 -12.20
C LEU A 12 47.95 26.48 -12.83
N ALA A 13 48.67 27.60 -12.97
CA ALA A 13 50.05 27.62 -13.46
C ALA A 13 51.04 26.99 -12.46
N SER A 14 50.82 27.13 -11.14
CA SER A 14 51.70 26.52 -10.13
C SER A 14 51.54 24.99 -10.04
N VAL A 15 50.35 24.46 -10.36
CA VAL A 15 50.09 23.01 -10.44
C VAL A 15 50.75 22.36 -11.68
N THR A 16 51.05 23.14 -12.71
CA THR A 16 51.69 22.68 -13.95
C THR A 16 53.16 23.11 -13.99
N ASN A 17 54.07 22.29 -13.42
CA ASN A 17 55.54 22.47 -13.35
C ASN A 17 56.12 23.79 -13.93
N GLU A 18 56.61 24.63 -13.00
CA GLU A 18 56.96 26.06 -13.01
C GLU A 18 57.80 26.69 -14.17
N VAL A 19 58.08 26.03 -15.31
CA VAL A 19 59.00 26.60 -16.33
C VAL A 19 58.29 27.23 -17.55
N THR A 20 56.96 27.30 -17.57
CA THR A 20 56.19 27.86 -18.72
C THR A 20 55.39 29.13 -18.37
N VAL A 21 55.86 29.92 -17.39
CA VAL A 21 55.03 30.87 -16.62
C VAL A 21 54.91 32.29 -17.22
N ALA A 22 55.53 32.61 -18.36
CA ALA A 22 55.39 33.95 -18.97
C ALA A 22 54.56 34.02 -20.27
N ALA A 23 54.09 32.89 -20.83
CA ALA A 23 53.42 32.87 -22.14
C ALA A 23 52.20 31.93 -22.27
N ALA A 24 51.78 31.22 -21.22
CA ALA A 24 50.72 30.22 -21.34
C ALA A 24 49.39 30.72 -20.75
N ASN A 25 48.54 31.31 -21.60
CA ASN A 25 47.10 31.02 -21.51
C ASN A 25 46.96 29.50 -21.36
N ILE A 26 46.34 29.02 -20.28
CA ILE A 26 46.11 27.59 -20.05
C ILE A 26 45.29 27.03 -21.23
N LYS A 27 45.98 26.48 -22.24
CA LYS A 27 45.38 25.95 -23.49
C LYS A 27 44.77 24.58 -23.22
N PHE A 28 43.74 24.52 -22.38
CA PHE A 28 42.80 23.42 -22.43
C PHE A 28 41.97 23.56 -23.71
N ASP A 29 42.21 22.71 -24.69
CA ASP A 29 41.59 22.83 -26.01
C ASP A 29 40.19 22.20 -26.03
N PHE A 30 39.18 23.07 -25.97
CA PHE A 30 37.77 22.69 -26.04
C PHE A 30 37.32 22.31 -27.46
N SER A 31 38.19 22.26 -28.47
CA SER A 31 37.84 21.81 -29.83
C SER A 31 38.10 20.30 -30.08
N ILE A 32 38.89 19.63 -29.23
CA ILE A 32 39.46 18.30 -29.57
C ILE A 32 38.52 17.12 -29.26
N VAL A 33 37.71 17.21 -28.21
CA VAL A 33 36.92 16.07 -27.72
C VAL A 33 35.49 16.16 -28.20
N LYS A 34 35.11 15.20 -29.04
CA LYS A 34 33.76 15.00 -29.54
C LYS A 34 33.19 13.71 -28.97
N TYR A 35 31.91 13.75 -28.61
CA TYR A 35 31.16 12.60 -28.14
C TYR A 35 30.11 12.17 -29.16
N GLU A 36 29.68 10.91 -29.07
CA GLU A 36 28.55 10.42 -29.83
C GLU A 36 27.25 11.00 -29.26
N ALA A 37 26.42 11.60 -30.12
CA ALA A 37 25.15 12.19 -29.70
C ALA A 37 24.19 11.11 -29.20
N PRO A 38 23.39 11.37 -28.14
CA PRO A 38 22.38 10.43 -27.66
C PRO A 38 21.42 10.01 -28.78
N ARG A 39 20.95 8.76 -28.74
CA ARG A 39 20.12 8.16 -29.80
C ARG A 39 18.87 8.99 -30.10
N GLU A 40 18.30 9.64 -29.09
CA GLU A 40 17.09 10.46 -29.19
C GLU A 40 17.30 11.70 -30.06
N PHE A 41 18.53 12.21 -30.19
CA PHE A 41 18.88 13.40 -30.98
C PHE A 41 19.41 13.06 -32.38
N GLN A 42 19.74 11.79 -32.67
CA GLN A 42 20.31 11.38 -33.96
C GLN A 42 19.51 11.85 -35.19
N PRO A 43 18.16 11.79 -35.21
CA PRO A 43 17.37 12.31 -36.32
C PRO A 43 17.60 13.81 -36.58
N VAL A 44 17.80 14.63 -35.54
CA VAL A 44 18.09 16.06 -35.70
C VAL A 44 19.38 16.26 -36.50
N GLY A 45 20.45 15.54 -36.15
CA GLY A 45 21.75 15.64 -36.83
C GLY A 45 21.74 15.14 -38.29
N GLN A 46 20.74 14.37 -38.69
CA GLN A 46 20.52 13.95 -40.08
C GLN A 46 19.76 15.01 -40.91
N LEU A 47 19.00 15.87 -40.25
CA LEU A 47 18.17 16.90 -40.88
C LEU A 47 18.86 18.27 -40.98
N LEU A 48 20.00 18.45 -40.31
CA LEU A 48 20.83 19.65 -40.40
C LEU A 48 21.52 19.77 -41.76
N SER A 49 21.70 21.01 -42.24
CA SER A 49 22.53 21.29 -43.41
C SER A 49 24.00 20.95 -43.12
N ASP A 50 24.76 20.58 -44.16
CA ASP A 50 26.18 20.24 -44.03
C ASP A 50 27.02 21.34 -43.39
N ARG A 51 26.60 22.60 -43.53
CA ARG A 51 27.29 23.74 -42.91
C ARG A 51 27.02 23.81 -41.41
N ARG A 52 25.74 23.72 -41.00
CA ARG A 52 25.35 23.74 -39.58
C ARG A 52 25.89 22.53 -38.83
N LYS A 53 25.84 21.35 -39.46
CA LYS A 53 26.39 20.13 -38.88
C LYS A 53 27.89 20.23 -38.62
N ARG A 54 28.67 20.72 -39.60
CA ARG A 54 30.12 20.95 -39.42
C ARG A 54 30.42 22.00 -38.34
N ASP A 55 29.66 23.08 -38.28
CA ASP A 55 29.88 24.11 -37.25
C ASP A 55 29.56 23.60 -35.83
N ALA A 56 28.53 22.75 -35.70
CA ALA A 56 28.15 22.11 -34.45
C ALA A 56 29.10 20.97 -34.02
N GLU A 57 29.76 20.30 -34.96
CA GLU A 57 30.66 19.18 -34.68
C GLU A 57 32.12 19.58 -34.49
N ASP A 58 32.62 20.51 -35.31
CA ASP A 58 34.04 20.87 -35.37
C ASP A 58 34.27 22.40 -35.36
N GLY A 59 33.19 23.20 -35.28
CA GLY A 59 33.24 24.65 -35.44
C GLY A 59 33.18 25.46 -34.14
N LYS A 60 32.75 26.70 -34.28
CA LYS A 60 32.70 27.64 -33.14
C LYS A 60 31.58 27.27 -32.18
N SER A 61 30.43 26.81 -32.69
CA SER A 61 29.32 26.34 -31.84
C SER A 61 29.73 25.14 -30.98
N HIS A 62 30.52 24.20 -31.53
CA HIS A 62 31.09 23.09 -30.75
C HIS A 62 31.94 23.61 -29.57
N THR A 63 32.87 24.51 -29.87
CA THR A 63 33.76 25.08 -28.85
C THR A 63 32.97 25.85 -27.78
N THR A 64 31.97 26.63 -28.18
CA THR A 64 31.08 27.36 -27.26
C THR A 64 30.30 26.40 -26.36
N ALA A 65 29.70 25.34 -26.92
CA ALA A 65 28.96 24.34 -26.15
C ALA A 65 29.85 23.68 -25.09
N ARG A 66 31.05 23.25 -25.45
CA ARG A 66 31.99 22.60 -24.51
C ARG A 66 32.49 23.54 -23.42
N ARG A 67 32.76 24.80 -23.76
CA ARG A 67 33.21 25.82 -22.79
C ARG A 67 32.11 26.15 -21.79
N LEU A 68 30.88 26.38 -22.26
CA LEU A 68 29.75 26.64 -21.39
C LEU A 68 29.42 25.43 -20.52
N ALA A 69 29.41 24.21 -21.08
CA ALA A 69 29.20 22.98 -20.33
C ALA A 69 30.23 22.81 -19.21
N ALA A 70 31.51 23.03 -19.49
CA ALA A 70 32.56 22.95 -18.47
C ALA A 70 32.43 24.04 -17.39
N LEU A 71 32.00 25.25 -17.76
CA LEU A 71 31.82 26.37 -16.84
C LEU A 71 30.63 26.15 -15.87
N PHE A 72 29.55 25.58 -16.37
CA PHE A 72 28.33 25.27 -15.61
C PHE A 72 28.24 23.82 -15.13
N ALA A 73 29.31 23.03 -15.30
CA ALA A 73 29.35 21.65 -14.82
C ALA A 73 29.03 21.58 -13.32
N GLY A 74 28.12 20.67 -12.96
CA GLY A 74 27.66 20.46 -11.58
C GLY A 74 26.72 21.54 -11.01
N VAL A 75 26.26 22.50 -11.83
CA VAL A 75 25.23 23.48 -11.40
C VAL A 75 23.83 22.87 -11.38
N CYS A 76 23.48 22.11 -12.42
CA CYS A 76 22.22 21.39 -12.50
C CYS A 76 22.36 19.95 -11.98
N PRO A 77 21.30 19.35 -11.42
CA PRO A 77 21.28 17.94 -11.11
C PRO A 77 21.30 17.09 -12.39
N LYS A 78 21.55 15.79 -12.28
CA LYS A 78 21.44 14.86 -13.41
C LYS A 78 19.98 14.71 -13.82
N THR A 79 19.68 14.92 -15.11
CA THR A 79 18.30 14.88 -15.64
C THR A 79 18.17 13.97 -16.87
N PRO A 80 18.34 12.64 -16.72
CA PRO A 80 18.33 11.73 -17.86
C PRO A 80 16.96 11.58 -18.52
N ALA A 81 15.85 11.69 -17.77
CA ALA A 81 14.49 11.58 -18.31
C ALA A 81 14.16 12.80 -19.19
N LEU A 82 14.56 13.99 -18.73
CA LEU A 82 14.43 15.24 -19.48
C LEU A 82 15.23 15.23 -20.79
N VAL A 83 16.50 14.82 -20.73
CA VAL A 83 17.37 14.76 -21.92
C VAL A 83 16.77 13.82 -22.98
N ALA A 84 16.31 12.64 -22.58
CA ALA A 84 15.72 11.66 -23.49
C ALA A 84 14.39 12.17 -24.09
N ALA A 85 13.48 12.68 -23.27
CA ALA A 85 12.18 13.17 -23.73
C ALA A 85 12.33 14.39 -24.64
N TYR A 86 13.20 15.34 -24.28
CA TYR A 86 13.48 16.52 -25.10
C TYR A 86 14.10 16.13 -26.44
N GLY A 87 15.06 15.19 -26.46
CA GLY A 87 15.64 14.69 -27.71
C GLY A 87 14.59 14.06 -28.63
N LYS A 88 13.69 13.24 -28.07
CA LYS A 88 12.60 12.62 -28.83
C LYS A 88 11.63 13.67 -29.38
N ARG A 89 11.25 14.66 -28.56
CA ARG A 89 10.39 15.79 -28.99
C ARG A 89 11.08 16.63 -30.08
N ALA A 90 12.35 16.94 -29.91
CA ALA A 90 13.12 17.72 -30.87
C ALA A 90 13.22 16.99 -32.22
N SER A 91 13.48 15.68 -32.20
CA SER A 91 13.48 14.84 -33.40
C SER A 91 12.12 14.81 -34.10
N GLU A 92 11.02 14.72 -33.35
CA GLU A 92 9.65 14.80 -33.87
C GLU A 92 9.38 16.15 -34.55
N ILE A 93 9.67 17.26 -33.86
CA ILE A 93 9.49 18.63 -34.36
C ILE A 93 10.33 18.86 -35.61
N ALA A 94 11.62 18.48 -35.61
CA ALA A 94 12.51 18.66 -36.74
C ALA A 94 12.02 17.88 -37.98
N THR A 95 11.53 16.66 -37.80
CA THR A 95 10.97 15.83 -38.87
C THR A 95 9.68 16.45 -39.43
N GLN A 96 8.80 16.92 -38.54
CA GLN A 96 7.54 17.57 -38.92
C GLN A 96 7.80 18.89 -39.67
N ALA A 97 8.74 19.70 -39.20
CA ALA A 97 9.10 20.96 -39.84
C ALA A 97 9.69 20.71 -41.24
N THR A 98 10.62 19.77 -41.36
CA THR A 98 11.29 19.47 -42.64
C THR A 98 10.32 18.91 -43.69
N SER A 99 9.32 18.12 -43.28
CA SER A 99 8.31 17.58 -44.19
C SER A 99 7.33 18.62 -44.75
N LYS A 100 7.13 19.76 -44.05
CA LYS A 100 6.26 20.86 -44.50
C LYS A 100 6.96 21.85 -45.44
N VAL A 101 8.30 21.81 -45.54
CA VAL A 101 9.07 22.73 -46.39
C VAL A 101 9.07 22.25 -47.84
N SER A 102 8.80 23.17 -48.78
CA SER A 102 8.80 22.89 -50.22
C SER A 102 10.17 22.40 -50.69
N LYS A 103 10.21 21.20 -51.31
CA LYS A 103 11.44 20.60 -51.84
C LYS A 103 12.07 21.39 -53.01
N ALA A 104 11.34 22.35 -53.59
CA ALA A 104 11.78 23.12 -54.75
C ALA A 104 12.96 24.08 -54.49
N HIS A 105 13.20 24.48 -53.23
CA HIS A 105 14.23 25.47 -52.88
C HIS A 105 15.54 24.87 -52.34
N PHE A 106 15.60 23.55 -52.12
CA PHE A 106 16.79 22.87 -51.60
C PHE A 106 17.96 22.81 -52.59
N ALA A 107 17.70 23.01 -53.89
CA ALA A 107 18.73 23.12 -54.94
C ALA A 107 19.18 24.58 -55.21
N SER A 108 18.81 25.53 -54.35
CA SER A 108 19.17 26.96 -54.52
C SER A 108 20.54 27.31 -53.94
N VAL A 109 21.05 28.51 -54.26
CA VAL A 109 22.30 29.08 -53.70
C VAL A 109 22.27 29.17 -52.17
N PHE A 110 21.09 29.12 -51.56
CA PHE A 110 20.89 29.17 -50.11
C PHE A 110 20.81 27.78 -49.45
N SER A 111 21.03 26.68 -50.18
CA SER A 111 20.91 25.30 -49.67
C SER A 111 21.68 25.02 -48.37
N GLN A 112 22.81 25.71 -48.17
CA GLN A 112 23.63 25.61 -46.95
C GLN A 112 22.99 26.27 -45.71
N TYR A 113 21.97 27.11 -45.91
CA TYR A 113 21.28 27.91 -44.89
C TYR A 113 19.80 27.55 -44.75
N THR A 114 19.28 26.73 -45.66
CA THR A 114 17.88 26.28 -45.66
C THR A 114 17.66 25.14 -44.67
N GLY A 115 16.48 25.11 -44.05
CA GLY A 115 16.07 24.07 -43.10
C GLY A 115 16.10 24.53 -41.65
N VAL A 116 15.80 23.60 -40.75
CA VAL A 116 15.74 23.84 -39.30
C VAL A 116 17.12 24.26 -38.78
N ASP A 117 17.18 25.31 -37.96
CA ASP A 117 18.38 25.65 -37.20
C ASP A 117 18.32 24.96 -35.85
N ALA A 118 19.13 23.92 -35.69
CA ALA A 118 19.32 23.20 -34.44
C ALA A 118 20.82 23.10 -34.11
N THR A 119 21.61 24.09 -34.55
CA THR A 119 23.07 24.07 -34.48
C THR A 119 23.56 24.03 -33.03
N SER A 120 23.01 24.88 -32.15
CA SER A 120 23.35 24.87 -30.72
C SER A 120 22.92 23.58 -30.02
N MET A 121 21.75 23.02 -30.38
CA MET A 121 21.27 21.75 -29.84
C MET A 121 22.16 20.56 -30.24
N TRP A 122 22.55 20.46 -31.51
CA TRP A 122 23.44 19.39 -31.98
C TRP A 122 24.87 19.56 -31.46
N ALA A 123 25.35 20.80 -31.34
CA ALA A 123 26.63 21.10 -30.69
C ALA A 123 26.61 20.64 -29.23
N ALA A 124 25.53 20.91 -28.49
CA ALA A 124 25.36 20.42 -27.13
C ALA A 124 25.34 18.88 -27.06
N ALA A 125 24.56 18.23 -27.92
CA ALA A 125 24.43 16.77 -27.94
C ALA A 125 25.76 16.05 -28.24
N THR A 126 26.64 16.64 -29.04
CA THR A 126 27.98 16.08 -29.38
C THR A 126 29.09 16.54 -28.42
N SER A 127 28.75 17.35 -27.42
CA SER A 127 29.70 17.96 -26.47
C SER A 127 29.63 17.38 -25.06
N SER A 128 28.66 16.51 -24.76
CA SER A 128 28.48 15.90 -23.44
C SER A 128 28.96 14.44 -23.42
N PRO A 129 29.76 14.02 -22.43
CA PRO A 129 30.09 12.60 -22.25
C PRO A 129 28.84 11.77 -21.93
N ASN A 130 28.77 10.56 -22.51
CA ASN A 130 27.76 9.51 -22.36
C ASN A 130 26.43 9.90 -21.69
N GLY A 131 25.43 10.23 -22.51
CA GLY A 131 23.97 10.00 -22.34
C GLY A 131 23.21 10.49 -21.09
N ALA A 132 23.80 10.48 -19.90
CA ALA A 132 23.12 10.67 -18.62
C ALA A 132 23.55 11.95 -17.88
N ASP A 133 24.75 12.48 -18.15
CA ASP A 133 25.24 13.69 -17.45
C ASP A 133 24.71 14.99 -18.09
N GLY A 134 24.50 15.02 -19.41
CA GLY A 134 23.65 16.01 -20.08
C GLY A 134 24.02 17.50 -19.97
N ASP A 135 25.12 17.87 -19.32
CA ASP A 135 25.47 19.27 -18.96
C ASP A 135 25.35 20.24 -20.14
N ALA A 136 25.91 19.89 -21.30
CA ALA A 136 25.85 20.75 -22.49
C ALA A 136 24.42 20.91 -23.03
N ILE A 137 23.60 19.86 -22.94
CA ILE A 137 22.18 19.90 -23.33
C ILE A 137 21.41 20.77 -22.36
N GLN A 138 21.67 20.68 -21.05
CA GLN A 138 21.04 21.56 -20.06
C GLN A 138 21.38 23.03 -20.31
N VAL A 139 22.61 23.36 -20.72
CA VAL A 139 22.98 24.74 -21.14
C VAL A 139 22.20 25.18 -22.39
N HIS A 140 21.96 24.28 -23.35
CA HIS A 140 21.09 24.57 -24.49
C HIS A 140 19.63 24.80 -24.04
N LEU A 141 19.14 24.03 -23.06
CA LEU A 141 17.81 24.24 -22.47
C LEU A 141 17.70 25.61 -21.78
N LEU A 142 18.77 26.09 -21.12
CA LEU A 142 18.84 27.47 -20.61
C LEU A 142 18.77 28.49 -21.74
N ALA A 143 19.49 28.28 -22.84
CA ALA A 143 19.39 29.18 -24.01
C ALA A 143 17.96 29.26 -24.55
N CYS A 144 17.24 28.13 -24.58
CA CYS A 144 15.82 28.11 -24.93
C CYS A 144 14.96 28.88 -23.92
N MET A 145 15.20 28.76 -22.61
CA MET A 145 14.47 29.54 -21.61
C MET A 145 14.70 31.05 -21.81
N LEU A 146 15.96 31.47 -21.99
CA LEU A 146 16.30 32.88 -22.19
C LEU A 146 15.67 33.43 -23.48
N ALA A 147 15.76 32.68 -24.57
CA ALA A 147 15.19 33.08 -25.86
C ALA A 147 13.65 33.11 -25.86
N SER A 148 12.99 32.39 -24.95
CA SER A 148 11.52 32.39 -24.82
C SER A 148 10.97 33.60 -24.05
N VAL A 149 11.79 34.24 -23.22
CA VAL A 149 11.37 35.32 -22.31
C VAL A 149 11.91 36.69 -22.74
N TRP A 150 13.17 36.77 -23.17
CA TRP A 150 13.85 38.04 -23.48
C TRP A 150 14.19 38.18 -24.97
N ASP A 151 14.29 39.43 -25.42
CA ASP A 151 14.74 39.77 -26.76
C ASP A 151 16.25 39.50 -26.91
N ALA A 152 16.71 39.27 -28.15
CA ALA A 152 18.09 38.86 -28.44
C ALA A 152 19.20 39.71 -27.77
N PRO A 153 19.16 41.06 -27.80
CA PRO A 153 20.22 41.86 -27.15
C PRO A 153 20.19 41.77 -25.61
N GLU A 154 19.00 41.56 -25.03
CA GLU A 154 18.82 41.40 -23.58
C GLU A 154 19.32 40.03 -23.12
N ALA A 155 18.90 38.96 -23.81
CA ALA A 155 19.37 37.60 -23.55
C ALA A 155 20.90 37.50 -23.67
N THR A 156 21.50 38.17 -24.66
CA THR A 156 22.96 38.25 -24.81
C THR A 156 23.63 38.95 -23.61
N SER A 157 23.02 40.02 -23.08
CA SER A 157 23.54 40.70 -21.89
C SER A 157 23.43 39.83 -20.65
N ILE A 158 22.33 39.08 -20.48
CA ILE A 158 22.17 38.10 -19.41
C ILE A 158 23.24 37.01 -19.53
N TRP A 159 23.49 36.46 -20.72
CA TRP A 159 24.55 35.47 -20.96
C TRP A 159 25.93 35.96 -20.53
N VAL A 160 26.28 37.22 -20.82
CA VAL A 160 27.53 37.82 -20.37
C VAL A 160 27.58 37.90 -18.84
N GLU A 161 26.52 38.39 -18.21
CA GLU A 161 26.44 38.54 -16.76
C GLU A 161 26.54 37.19 -16.01
N ILE A 162 25.84 36.15 -16.49
CA ILE A 162 25.87 34.83 -15.84
C ILE A 162 27.20 34.10 -16.04
N VAL A 163 27.84 34.27 -17.21
CA VAL A 163 29.17 33.70 -17.47
C VAL A 163 30.20 34.36 -16.58
N ASP A 164 30.20 35.69 -16.47
CA ASP A 164 31.14 36.40 -15.62
C ASP A 164 30.91 36.14 -14.13
N GLY A 165 29.65 36.11 -13.69
CA GLY A 165 29.30 35.71 -12.32
C GLY A 165 29.83 34.31 -11.99
N ARG A 166 29.60 33.32 -12.87
CA ARG A 166 30.07 31.95 -12.65
C ARG A 166 31.59 31.82 -12.65
N ARG A 167 32.29 32.55 -13.53
CA ARG A 167 33.77 32.60 -13.55
C ARG A 167 34.30 33.15 -12.23
N HIS A 168 33.66 34.17 -11.68
CA HIS A 168 34.03 34.76 -10.41
C HIS A 168 33.81 33.78 -9.25
N ASP A 169 32.66 33.08 -9.20
CA ASP A 169 32.36 32.08 -8.18
C ASP A 169 33.41 30.95 -8.15
N ILE A 170 33.80 30.45 -9.33
CA ILE A 170 34.82 29.41 -9.45
C ILE A 170 36.19 29.92 -8.95
N ALA A 171 36.55 31.16 -9.28
CA ALA A 171 37.80 31.75 -8.81
C ALA A 171 37.82 31.84 -7.27
N LEU A 172 36.72 32.28 -6.65
CA LEU A 172 36.60 32.31 -5.19
C LEU A 172 36.65 30.92 -4.56
N GLN A 173 36.02 29.92 -5.18
CA GLN A 173 36.03 28.53 -4.70
C GLN A 173 37.44 27.93 -4.67
N VAL A 174 38.24 28.19 -5.71
CA VAL A 174 39.63 27.73 -5.79
C VAL A 174 40.52 28.51 -4.81
N GLU A 175 40.33 29.82 -4.66
CA GLU A 175 41.04 30.62 -3.64
C GLU A 175 40.75 30.13 -2.21
N GLY A 176 39.52 29.67 -1.95
CA GLY A 176 39.11 29.07 -0.68
C GLY A 176 39.60 27.64 -0.43
N GLY A 177 40.39 27.05 -1.33
CA GLY A 177 40.90 25.68 -1.21
C GLY A 177 39.89 24.58 -1.56
N GLY A 178 38.77 24.93 -2.21
CA GLY A 178 37.77 23.96 -2.66
C GLY A 178 38.25 23.11 -3.84
N ALA A 179 37.82 21.85 -3.90
CA ALA A 179 38.10 20.96 -5.02
C ALA A 179 37.21 21.33 -6.23
N VAL A 180 37.81 21.85 -7.31
CA VAL A 180 37.12 22.16 -8.57
C VAL A 180 37.71 21.30 -9.70
N PRO A 181 36.89 20.67 -10.55
CA PRO A 181 37.37 19.92 -11.71
C PRO A 181 38.27 20.77 -12.61
N PHE A 182 39.37 20.19 -13.09
CA PHE A 182 40.34 20.92 -13.91
C PHE A 182 39.72 21.59 -15.15
N ALA A 183 38.79 20.92 -15.84
CA ALA A 183 38.10 21.48 -17.01
C ALA A 183 37.27 22.73 -16.65
N THR A 184 36.62 22.74 -15.48
CA THR A 184 35.83 23.87 -14.97
C THR A 184 36.73 25.04 -14.57
N ALA A 185 37.82 24.75 -13.85
CA ALA A 185 38.82 25.76 -13.50
C ALA A 185 39.50 26.36 -14.75
N ALA A 186 39.83 25.52 -15.73
CA ALA A 186 40.38 25.96 -17.02
C ALA A 186 39.38 26.78 -17.85
N ALA A 187 38.10 26.40 -17.90
CA ALA A 187 37.06 27.17 -18.56
C ALA A 187 36.90 28.58 -17.94
N ALA A 188 37.00 28.69 -16.61
CA ALA A 188 36.92 29.96 -15.91
C ALA A 188 38.16 30.85 -16.09
N ALA A 189 39.35 30.24 -16.10
CA ALA A 189 40.64 30.91 -16.22
C ALA A 189 41.00 31.35 -17.66
N GLN A 190 40.39 30.74 -18.68
CA GLN A 190 40.60 31.16 -20.08
C GLN A 190 40.04 32.55 -20.39
N ALA A 191 40.44 33.10 -21.54
CA ALA A 191 39.90 34.35 -22.08
C ALA A 191 38.37 34.28 -22.16
N GLU A 192 37.68 35.39 -21.90
CA GLU A 192 36.22 35.44 -21.88
C GLU A 192 35.59 34.91 -23.19
N ILE A 193 34.40 34.30 -23.10
CA ILE A 193 33.65 33.91 -24.29
C ILE A 193 33.19 35.21 -24.97
N PRO A 194 33.59 35.49 -26.23
CA PRO A 194 33.23 36.74 -26.87
C PRO A 194 31.71 36.93 -26.91
N ARG A 195 31.23 38.16 -26.64
CA ARG A 195 29.81 38.52 -26.71
C ARG A 195 29.15 38.07 -28.03
N GLN A 196 29.89 38.14 -29.14
CA GLN A 196 29.42 37.66 -30.44
C GLN A 196 29.13 36.14 -30.44
N GLN A 197 29.97 35.31 -29.80
CA GLN A 197 29.74 33.86 -29.74
C GLN A 197 28.52 33.52 -28.88
N LEU A 198 28.29 34.28 -27.79
CA LEU A 198 27.07 34.14 -26.98
C LEU A 198 25.82 34.57 -27.76
N ALA A 199 25.91 35.63 -28.56
CA ALA A 199 24.83 36.05 -29.44
C ALA A 199 24.53 35.01 -30.55
N GLU A 200 25.56 34.40 -31.14
CA GLU A 200 25.39 33.30 -32.12
C GLU A 200 24.76 32.06 -31.48
N TRP A 201 25.11 31.76 -30.22
CA TRP A 201 24.51 30.67 -29.44
C TRP A 201 23.01 30.90 -29.16
N ASP A 202 22.65 32.09 -28.67
CA ASP A 202 21.24 32.50 -28.45
C ASP A 202 20.45 32.51 -29.76
N ALA A 203 21.04 33.04 -30.85
CA ALA A 203 20.38 33.11 -32.15
C ALA A 203 19.99 31.73 -32.69
N SER A 204 20.86 30.72 -32.53
CA SER A 204 20.54 29.35 -32.93
C SER A 204 19.43 28.74 -32.05
N ALA A 205 19.45 28.97 -30.74
CA ALA A 205 18.38 28.51 -29.84
C ALA A 205 17.03 29.19 -30.14
N ARG A 206 17.05 30.49 -30.45
CA ARG A 206 15.86 31.27 -30.82
C ARG A 206 15.27 30.80 -32.15
N ALA A 207 16.10 30.59 -33.16
CA ALA A 207 15.66 30.04 -34.45
C ALA A 207 15.05 28.63 -34.29
N TRP A 208 15.61 27.81 -33.40
CA TRP A 208 15.01 26.52 -33.04
C TRP A 208 13.62 26.70 -32.39
N LEU A 209 13.47 27.61 -31.42
CA LEU A 209 12.19 27.87 -30.77
C LEU A 209 11.11 28.35 -31.73
N GLU A 210 11.44 29.21 -32.70
CA GLU A 210 10.47 29.64 -33.71
C GLU A 210 9.88 28.47 -34.50
N VAL A 211 10.74 27.50 -34.87
CA VAL A 211 10.31 26.27 -35.53
C VAL A 211 9.45 25.41 -34.60
N ALA A 212 9.87 25.25 -33.34
CA ALA A 212 9.14 24.46 -32.35
C ALA A 212 7.75 25.06 -32.04
N ASN A 213 7.68 26.37 -31.84
CA ASN A 213 6.44 27.13 -31.62
C ASN A 213 5.48 26.97 -32.80
N SER A 214 6.00 27.01 -34.03
CA SER A 214 5.18 26.80 -35.24
C SER A 214 4.65 25.37 -35.33
N ALA A 215 5.48 24.38 -34.99
CA ALA A 215 5.11 22.96 -35.03
C ALA A 215 4.06 22.57 -33.98
N LYS A 216 4.15 23.14 -32.77
CA LYS A 216 3.31 22.86 -31.60
C LYS A 216 2.39 24.03 -31.22
N SER A 217 1.95 24.79 -32.22
CA SER A 217 1.19 26.02 -32.02
C SER A 217 -0.16 25.82 -31.32
N LYS A 218 -0.80 24.65 -31.49
CA LYS A 218 -2.08 24.35 -30.83
C LYS A 218 -1.89 24.16 -29.33
N GLU A 219 -0.96 23.29 -28.96
CA GLU A 219 -0.60 22.97 -27.57
C GLU A 219 -0.09 24.22 -26.85
N GLN A 220 0.75 25.01 -27.52
CA GLN A 220 1.27 26.25 -26.98
C GLN A 220 0.19 27.34 -26.80
N THR A 221 -0.78 27.43 -27.72
CA THR A 221 -1.91 28.35 -27.58
C THR A 221 -2.83 27.94 -26.43
N GLN A 222 -3.16 26.65 -26.33
CA GLN A 222 -3.95 26.08 -25.25
C GLN A 222 -3.29 26.34 -23.89
N PHE A 223 -1.98 26.14 -23.79
CA PHE A 223 -1.21 26.41 -22.58
C PHE A 223 -1.22 27.90 -22.21
N ARG A 224 -0.95 28.81 -23.17
CA ARG A 224 -0.93 30.27 -22.93
C ARG A 224 -2.26 30.85 -22.49
N LEU A 225 -3.38 30.40 -23.06
CA LEU A 225 -4.73 30.90 -22.71
C LEU A 225 -5.08 30.67 -21.24
N ILE A 226 -4.50 29.63 -20.62
CA ILE A 226 -4.79 29.23 -19.24
C ILE A 226 -3.84 29.93 -18.26
N LEU A 227 -2.57 30.13 -18.65
CA LEU A 227 -1.60 30.91 -17.88
C LEU A 227 -1.95 32.39 -17.72
N HIS A 228 -2.71 32.98 -18.66
CA HIS A 228 -3.13 34.37 -18.56
C HIS A 228 -3.94 34.68 -17.27
N ASN A 229 -4.50 33.65 -16.62
CA ASN A 229 -5.27 33.80 -15.37
C ASN A 229 -4.45 33.45 -14.12
N ILE A 230 -3.16 33.16 -14.24
CA ILE A 230 -2.29 32.70 -13.16
C ILE A 230 -1.15 33.71 -12.98
N GLU A 231 -1.18 34.47 -11.88
CA GLU A 231 -0.10 35.39 -11.51
C GLU A 231 1.02 34.60 -10.81
N LEU A 232 2.05 34.18 -11.55
CA LEU A 232 3.25 33.56 -11.00
C LEU A 232 4.49 34.37 -11.38
N SER A 233 5.28 34.78 -10.38
CA SER A 233 6.56 35.44 -10.60
C SER A 233 7.65 34.42 -10.96
N VAL A 234 8.50 34.77 -11.93
CA VAL A 234 9.69 33.99 -12.28
C VAL A 234 10.87 34.55 -11.50
N GLY A 235 11.28 33.87 -10.42
CA GLY A 235 12.42 34.28 -9.59
C GLY A 235 12.20 34.00 -8.10
N GLY A 236 13.29 33.96 -7.32
CA GLY A 236 13.24 33.79 -5.87
C GLY A 236 12.55 34.97 -5.16
N PRO A 237 12.35 34.90 -3.83
CA PRO A 237 11.75 36.00 -3.07
C PRO A 237 12.47 37.32 -3.37
N GLU A 238 11.76 38.45 -3.26
CA GLU A 238 12.19 39.85 -3.55
C GLU A 238 13.54 40.28 -2.91
N GLN A 239 14.19 39.41 -2.15
CA GLN A 239 15.46 39.60 -1.45
C GLN A 239 16.70 39.09 -2.22
N CYS A 240 16.55 38.49 -3.43
CA CYS A 240 17.72 38.06 -4.23
C CYS A 240 18.20 39.18 -5.18
N LEU A 241 19.29 39.86 -4.79
CA LEU A 241 19.77 41.13 -5.35
C LEU A 241 20.53 41.04 -6.70
N THR A 242 20.72 39.87 -7.31
CA THR A 242 21.52 39.72 -8.55
C THR A 242 20.83 38.88 -9.63
N THR A 243 20.95 39.30 -10.90
CA THR A 243 20.35 38.63 -12.08
C THR A 243 20.83 37.18 -12.21
N THR A 244 22.11 36.93 -11.95
CA THR A 244 22.73 35.59 -12.06
C THR A 244 22.10 34.57 -11.13
N ALA A 245 21.89 34.91 -9.86
CA ALA A 245 21.27 33.99 -8.90
C ALA A 245 19.83 33.64 -9.28
N ASN A 246 19.07 34.61 -9.80
CA ASN A 246 17.68 34.40 -10.22
C ASN A 246 17.57 33.51 -11.46
N VAL A 247 18.39 33.77 -12.50
CA VAL A 247 18.38 32.98 -13.74
C VAL A 247 18.87 31.55 -13.49
N VAL A 248 19.96 31.38 -12.74
CA VAL A 248 20.49 30.05 -12.41
C VAL A 248 19.51 29.29 -11.52
N GLY A 249 18.90 29.94 -10.52
CA GLY A 249 17.87 29.34 -9.67
C GLY A 249 16.65 28.86 -10.46
N ALA A 250 16.13 29.70 -11.37
CA ALA A 250 15.01 29.34 -12.23
C ALA A 250 15.35 28.19 -13.20
N TRP A 251 16.57 28.19 -13.75
CA TRP A 251 17.05 27.10 -14.62
C TRP A 251 17.13 25.77 -13.88
N VAL A 252 17.78 25.75 -12.71
CA VAL A 252 17.92 24.55 -11.88
C VAL A 252 16.54 24.04 -11.43
N GLY A 253 15.64 24.94 -11.02
CA GLY A 253 14.27 24.60 -10.65
C GLY A 253 13.50 23.95 -11.81
N ALA A 254 13.54 24.57 -12.99
CA ALA A 254 12.84 24.09 -14.17
C ALA A 254 13.33 22.71 -14.63
N VAL A 255 14.64 22.48 -14.73
CA VAL A 255 15.17 21.18 -15.17
C VAL A 255 14.85 20.07 -14.17
N THR A 256 14.85 20.38 -12.87
CA THR A 256 14.51 19.43 -11.81
C THR A 256 13.05 19.04 -11.86
N VAL A 257 12.14 20.02 -11.96
CA VAL A 257 10.69 19.78 -12.07
C VAL A 257 10.38 18.91 -13.28
N MET A 258 10.95 19.26 -14.43
CA MET A 258 10.65 18.56 -15.67
C MET A 258 11.17 17.13 -15.69
N ASP A 259 12.37 16.88 -15.16
CA ASP A 259 12.89 15.51 -15.06
C ASP A 259 12.03 14.62 -14.13
N ASN A 260 11.56 15.19 -13.02
CA ASN A 260 10.63 14.51 -12.11
C ASN A 260 9.29 14.19 -12.78
N LEU A 261 8.68 15.17 -13.47
CA LEU A 261 7.42 14.97 -14.19
C LEU A 261 7.54 13.87 -15.25
N LEU A 262 8.63 13.88 -16.01
CA LEU A 262 8.91 12.86 -17.03
C LEU A 262 9.24 11.49 -16.44
N SER A 263 9.66 11.44 -15.18
CA SER A 263 9.82 10.21 -14.39
C SER A 263 8.50 9.72 -13.78
N GLY A 264 7.38 10.40 -14.03
CA GLY A 264 6.07 10.07 -13.46
C GLY A 264 5.89 10.51 -12.02
N ILE A 265 6.74 11.43 -11.55
CA ILE A 265 6.69 12.02 -10.22
C ILE A 265 5.92 13.34 -10.32
N PRO A 266 4.71 13.45 -9.71
CA PRO A 266 3.96 14.69 -9.67
C PRO A 266 4.76 15.81 -8.99
N GLN A 267 4.59 17.04 -9.44
CA GLN A 267 5.29 18.22 -8.91
C GLN A 267 4.29 19.35 -8.60
N GLU A 268 4.51 20.05 -7.50
CA GLU A 268 3.88 21.32 -7.18
C GLU A 268 4.90 22.44 -7.34
N VAL A 269 4.49 23.49 -8.04
CA VAL A 269 5.34 24.65 -8.30
C VAL A 269 4.63 25.91 -7.85
N SER A 270 5.37 26.73 -7.11
CA SER A 270 4.93 28.01 -6.57
C SER A 270 5.54 29.22 -7.30
N ASP A 271 6.49 28.99 -8.20
CA ASP A 271 7.14 30.00 -9.04
C ASP A 271 6.91 29.74 -10.55
N GLY A 272 7.19 30.74 -11.38
CA GLY A 272 7.00 30.63 -12.83
C GLY A 272 8.10 29.86 -13.57
N SER A 273 9.12 29.32 -12.89
CA SER A 273 10.31 28.77 -13.56
C SER A 273 10.01 27.53 -14.39
N ALA A 274 9.25 26.58 -13.84
CA ALA A 274 8.82 25.37 -14.54
C ALA A 274 7.93 25.71 -15.74
N ILE A 275 7.11 26.76 -15.64
CA ILE A 275 6.24 27.22 -16.73
C ILE A 275 7.09 27.71 -17.91
N VAL A 276 8.14 28.49 -17.65
CA VAL A 276 9.09 28.92 -18.69
C VAL A 276 9.75 27.70 -19.34
N GLY A 277 10.15 26.69 -18.56
CA GLY A 277 10.66 25.42 -19.07
C GLY A 277 9.68 24.69 -19.99
N LEU A 278 8.41 24.55 -19.57
CA LEU A 278 7.34 23.96 -20.38
C LEU A 278 7.15 24.67 -21.72
N MET A 279 7.15 26.01 -21.71
CA MET A 279 7.02 26.83 -22.92
C MET A 279 8.23 26.67 -23.84
N ALA A 280 9.44 26.64 -23.30
CA ALA A 280 10.68 26.57 -24.05
C ALA A 280 10.93 25.16 -24.63
N TRP A 281 10.57 24.11 -23.90
CA TRP A 281 10.97 22.73 -24.24
C TRP A 281 9.87 21.92 -24.92
N HIS A 282 8.64 22.45 -24.98
CA HIS A 282 7.52 21.84 -25.71
C HIS A 282 7.17 20.42 -25.23
N LEU A 283 7.27 20.23 -23.91
CA LEU A 283 6.84 19.04 -23.18
C LEU A 283 5.69 19.49 -22.29
N TYR A 284 4.52 18.88 -22.42
CA TYR A 284 3.29 19.40 -21.82
C TYR A 284 2.64 18.36 -20.90
N PRO A 285 2.95 18.35 -19.59
CA PRO A 285 2.32 17.46 -18.63
C PRO A 285 0.84 17.82 -18.47
N GLU A 286 0.10 16.93 -17.82
CA GLU A 286 -1.23 17.27 -17.28
C GLU A 286 -1.07 18.33 -16.18
N ILE A 287 -1.93 19.35 -16.16
CA ILE A 287 -1.78 20.50 -15.25
C ILE A 287 -3.04 20.71 -14.42
N HIS A 288 -2.88 20.81 -13.11
CA HIS A 288 -3.93 21.18 -12.17
C HIS A 288 -3.68 22.58 -11.62
N VAL A 289 -4.63 23.48 -11.83
CA VAL A 289 -4.53 24.87 -11.39
C VAL A 289 -5.48 25.07 -10.21
N PHE A 290 -4.95 25.53 -9.08
CA PHE A 290 -5.71 25.87 -7.89
C PHE A 290 -5.76 27.39 -7.72
N GLY A 291 -6.96 27.94 -7.65
CA GLY A 291 -7.24 29.38 -7.61
C GLY A 291 -8.71 29.64 -7.31
N PRO A 292 -9.28 30.80 -7.66
CA PRO A 292 -10.71 31.08 -7.43
C PRO A 292 -11.63 30.03 -8.04
N ARG A 293 -11.19 29.39 -9.13
CA ARG A 293 -11.79 28.18 -9.68
C ARG A 293 -10.69 27.16 -9.92
N ASN A 294 -10.87 25.97 -9.35
CA ASN A 294 -9.98 24.85 -9.61
C ASN A 294 -10.20 24.35 -11.05
N ALA A 295 -9.13 24.21 -11.82
CA ALA A 295 -9.18 23.82 -13.21
C ALA A 295 -8.21 22.68 -13.52
N GLU A 296 -8.63 21.79 -14.42
CA GLU A 296 -7.83 20.69 -14.92
C GLU A 296 -7.54 20.91 -16.40
N LEU A 297 -6.28 20.78 -16.77
CA LEU A 297 -5.81 20.91 -18.13
C LEU A 297 -5.21 19.58 -18.59
N LYS A 298 -5.94 18.95 -19.51
CA LYS A 298 -5.47 17.75 -20.19
C LYS A 298 -4.70 18.10 -21.45
N MET A 299 -3.40 17.90 -21.41
CA MET A 299 -2.49 18.15 -22.53
C MET A 299 -2.28 16.88 -23.37
N ASN A 300 -2.44 15.69 -22.77
CA ASN A 300 -2.30 14.38 -23.41
C ASN A 300 -0.97 14.23 -24.19
N ASP A 301 0.13 14.65 -23.58
CA ASP A 301 1.46 14.48 -24.17
C ASP A 301 1.98 13.05 -23.96
N ASP A 302 2.12 12.28 -25.04
CA ASP A 302 2.61 10.90 -25.02
C ASP A 302 4.03 10.73 -24.43
N LEU A 303 4.80 11.81 -24.32
CA LEU A 303 6.13 11.80 -23.72
C LEU A 303 6.09 11.93 -22.20
N VAL A 304 4.97 12.35 -21.63
CA VAL A 304 4.78 12.48 -20.19
C VAL A 304 3.98 11.27 -19.69
N PRO A 305 4.53 10.46 -18.76
CA PRO A 305 3.78 9.36 -18.19
C PRO A 305 2.56 9.87 -17.39
N PRO A 306 1.46 9.09 -17.26
CA PRO A 306 0.23 9.54 -16.59
C PRO A 306 0.39 10.01 -15.13
N GLY A 307 1.49 9.66 -14.45
CA GLY A 307 1.80 10.14 -13.09
C GLY A 307 2.49 11.51 -13.04
N GLY A 308 3.00 12.00 -14.17
CA GLY A 308 3.71 13.28 -14.30
C GLY A 308 2.76 14.47 -14.34
N ILE A 309 2.11 14.77 -13.21
CA ILE A 309 1.12 15.85 -13.12
C ILE A 309 1.76 17.08 -12.46
N LEU A 310 1.58 18.24 -13.08
CA LEU A 310 2.02 19.53 -12.55
C LEU A 310 0.87 20.25 -11.82
N THR A 311 1.12 20.67 -10.59
CA THR A 311 0.19 21.45 -9.77
C THR A 311 0.66 22.90 -9.65
N LEU A 312 -0.22 23.86 -9.97
CA LEU A 312 0.05 25.31 -9.98
C LEU A 312 -0.91 26.08 -9.06
N GLY A 313 -0.46 27.26 -8.63
CA GLY A 313 -1.29 28.22 -7.88
C GLY A 313 -1.34 27.96 -6.38
N CYS A 314 -0.31 27.32 -5.82
CA CYS A 314 -0.27 26.90 -4.44
C CYS A 314 0.87 27.60 -3.66
N SER A 315 0.55 28.26 -2.55
CA SER A 315 1.53 28.87 -1.63
C SER A 315 2.20 27.83 -0.72
N PRO A 316 3.53 27.81 -0.47
CA PRO A 316 4.14 26.76 0.35
C PRO A 316 3.51 26.68 1.75
N SER A 317 3.29 25.46 2.26
CA SER A 317 2.86 25.25 3.65
C SER A 317 3.96 25.69 4.62
N ALA A 318 3.61 26.07 5.85
CA ALA A 318 4.60 26.43 6.87
C ALA A 318 5.54 25.28 7.27
N THR A 319 5.13 24.03 7.09
CA THR A 319 5.92 22.83 7.42
C THR A 319 6.75 22.30 6.24
N THR A 320 6.50 22.80 5.03
CA THR A 320 7.35 22.58 3.85
C THR A 320 8.21 23.82 3.60
N PRO A 321 9.55 23.71 3.49
CA PRO A 321 10.39 24.88 3.25
C PRO A 321 9.97 25.64 1.98
N LYS A 322 10.19 26.96 1.92
CA LYS A 322 9.93 27.85 0.76
C LYS A 322 10.79 27.55 -0.48
N SER A 323 11.26 26.32 -0.65
CA SER A 323 11.89 25.85 -1.88
C SER A 323 10.81 25.80 -2.96
N GLY A 324 10.99 26.53 -4.07
CA GLY A 324 9.97 26.76 -5.10
C GLY A 324 9.37 25.52 -5.77
N VAL A 325 9.96 24.34 -5.48
CA VAL A 325 9.57 23.03 -6.00
C VAL A 325 9.35 22.07 -4.84
N THR A 326 8.12 21.54 -4.72
CA THR A 326 7.75 20.52 -3.75
C THR A 326 7.04 19.36 -4.44
N TRP A 327 7.14 18.16 -3.87
CA TRP A 327 6.25 17.08 -4.25
C TRP A 327 4.92 17.29 -3.55
N SER A 328 3.81 17.28 -4.29
CA SER A 328 2.48 17.15 -3.67
C SER A 328 1.44 16.46 -4.54
N LEU A 329 0.41 15.95 -3.87
CA LEU A 329 -0.74 15.29 -4.47
C LEU A 329 -2.04 15.89 -3.93
N SER A 330 -2.93 16.32 -4.83
CA SER A 330 -4.28 16.71 -4.45
C SER A 330 -5.10 15.50 -3.96
N LEU A 331 -5.65 15.57 -2.74
CA LEU A 331 -6.44 14.47 -2.15
C LEU A 331 -7.70 14.13 -2.96
N SER A 332 -8.32 15.11 -3.62
CA SER A 332 -9.49 14.86 -4.47
C SER A 332 -9.18 13.97 -5.68
N LYS A 333 -7.91 13.93 -6.07
CA LYS A 333 -7.42 13.21 -7.25
C LYS A 333 -6.61 11.98 -6.91
N LEU A 334 -6.39 11.69 -5.63
CA LEU A 334 -5.64 10.51 -5.17
C LEU A 334 -6.17 9.21 -5.80
N ARG A 335 -7.48 9.04 -5.98
CA ARG A 335 -8.05 7.84 -6.65
C ARG A 335 -7.78 7.76 -8.16
N TYR A 336 -7.38 8.85 -8.81
CA TYR A 336 -7.27 9.01 -10.26
C TYR A 336 -5.84 9.25 -10.76
N TYR A 337 -4.85 9.46 -9.87
CA TYR A 337 -3.44 9.40 -10.28
C TYR A 337 -3.15 7.95 -10.71
N GLY A 338 -3.17 7.69 -12.01
CA GLY A 338 -2.82 6.39 -12.58
C GLY A 338 -3.96 5.74 -13.38
N ASN A 339 -3.93 5.95 -14.69
CA ASN A 339 -4.20 4.81 -15.57
C ASN A 339 -2.99 3.88 -15.48
N SER A 340 -3.21 2.56 -15.55
CA SER A 340 -2.14 1.57 -15.57
C SER A 340 -1.10 1.99 -16.61
N VAL A 341 0.14 2.26 -16.20
CA VAL A 341 1.25 2.17 -17.14
C VAL A 341 1.40 0.68 -17.39
N PRO A 342 1.09 0.15 -18.58
CA PRO A 342 1.45 -1.22 -18.89
C PRO A 342 2.97 -1.26 -18.84
N ALA A 343 3.51 -1.73 -17.72
CA ALA A 343 4.91 -2.12 -17.67
C ALA A 343 5.05 -3.17 -18.77
N THR A 344 5.81 -2.85 -19.81
CA THR A 344 6.18 -3.79 -20.87
C THR A 344 7.23 -4.76 -20.30
N ALA A 345 6.87 -5.46 -19.24
CA ALA A 345 7.42 -6.76 -18.95
C ALA A 345 6.60 -7.73 -19.82
N THR A 346 7.26 -8.26 -20.85
CA THR A 346 6.81 -9.37 -21.68
C THR A 346 5.93 -10.36 -20.91
N LEU A 347 4.65 -10.42 -21.27
CA LEU A 347 3.76 -11.59 -21.32
C LEU A 347 4.22 -12.83 -20.50
N GLN A 348 4.31 -12.65 -19.19
CA GLN A 348 4.18 -13.66 -18.13
C GLN A 348 3.94 -12.81 -16.87
N GLY A 349 2.79 -12.97 -16.19
CA GLY A 349 2.49 -12.21 -14.97
C GLY A 349 3.67 -12.25 -14.00
N ASP A 350 3.88 -11.18 -13.23
CA ASP A 350 5.01 -11.03 -12.29
C ASP A 350 5.12 -12.27 -11.39
N SER A 351 5.94 -13.25 -11.82
CA SER A 351 6.06 -14.58 -11.22
C SER A 351 6.63 -14.56 -9.81
N SER A 352 7.00 -13.37 -9.32
CA SER A 352 7.52 -13.12 -7.99
C SER A 352 6.45 -12.78 -6.95
N ARG A 353 5.18 -12.58 -7.37
CA ARG A 353 4.08 -12.17 -6.48
C ARG A 353 2.86 -13.09 -6.56
N LEU A 354 2.08 -13.10 -5.47
CA LEU A 354 0.86 -13.87 -5.28
C LEU A 354 -0.31 -12.96 -4.93
N THR A 355 -1.49 -13.31 -5.40
CA THR A 355 -2.77 -12.79 -4.90
C THR A 355 -3.12 -13.41 -3.55
N ALA A 356 -4.05 -12.80 -2.82
CA ALA A 356 -4.54 -13.37 -1.56
C ALA A 356 -5.18 -14.76 -1.75
N GLY A 357 -5.86 -14.98 -2.87
CA GLY A 357 -6.44 -16.28 -3.22
C GLY A 357 -5.37 -17.35 -3.44
N GLU A 358 -4.33 -17.04 -4.22
CA GLU A 358 -3.21 -17.96 -4.48
C GLU A 358 -2.42 -18.26 -3.20
N PHE A 359 -2.16 -17.24 -2.38
CA PHE A 359 -1.47 -17.40 -1.09
C PHE A 359 -2.26 -18.29 -0.12
N ARG A 360 -3.59 -18.28 -0.13
CA ARG A 360 -4.40 -19.22 0.66
C ARG A 360 -4.05 -20.68 0.36
N PHE A 361 -3.81 -21.02 -0.91
CA PHE A 361 -3.42 -22.37 -1.32
C PHE A 361 -1.98 -22.72 -0.96
N VAL A 362 -1.08 -21.73 -0.86
CA VAL A 362 0.26 -21.93 -0.27
C VAL A 362 0.12 -22.38 1.19
N LEU A 363 -0.73 -21.72 1.98
CA LEU A 363 -0.96 -22.10 3.39
C LEU A 363 -1.53 -23.51 3.54
N VAL A 364 -2.51 -23.86 2.71
CA VAL A 364 -3.07 -25.22 2.65
C VAL A 364 -1.99 -26.23 2.28
N GLY A 365 -1.12 -25.91 1.30
CA GLY A 365 0.03 -26.75 0.95
C GLY A 365 1.00 -26.96 2.11
N CYS A 366 1.29 -25.93 2.90
CA CYS A 366 2.11 -26.06 4.11
C CYS A 366 1.45 -27.01 5.13
N LEU A 367 0.14 -26.88 5.35
CA LEU A 367 -0.62 -27.75 6.25
C LEU A 367 -0.62 -29.22 5.80
N LEU A 368 -0.87 -29.47 4.51
CA LEU A 368 -0.87 -30.83 3.95
C LEU A 368 0.52 -31.48 3.98
N ARG A 369 1.59 -30.68 3.91
CA ARG A 369 2.96 -31.15 4.09
C ARG A 369 3.23 -31.57 5.53
N GLU A 370 2.78 -30.76 6.50
CA GLU A 370 2.93 -31.05 7.94
C GLU A 370 2.21 -32.35 8.31
N TRP A 371 1.02 -32.57 7.74
CA TRP A 371 0.24 -33.81 7.89
C TRP A 371 0.72 -34.97 6.98
N ASN A 372 1.85 -34.83 6.30
CA ASN A 372 2.41 -35.85 5.43
C ASN A 372 1.40 -36.44 4.40
N THR A 373 0.40 -35.66 3.98
CA THR A 373 -0.65 -36.11 3.06
C THR A 373 -0.06 -36.33 1.67
N PRO A 374 -0.22 -37.48 1.00
CA PRO A 374 0.31 -37.69 -0.35
C PRO A 374 -0.26 -36.68 -1.36
N PRO A 375 0.55 -36.12 -2.29
CA PRO A 375 0.06 -35.15 -3.29
C PRO A 375 -1.12 -35.66 -4.13
N ALA A 376 -1.18 -36.98 -4.38
CA ALA A 376 -2.30 -37.62 -5.08
C ALA A 376 -3.65 -37.51 -4.34
N LYS A 377 -3.64 -37.17 -3.04
CA LYS A 377 -4.84 -36.98 -2.21
C LYS A 377 -5.15 -35.51 -1.92
N ASP A 378 -4.44 -34.55 -2.51
CA ASP A 378 -4.63 -33.11 -2.24
C ASP A 378 -6.10 -32.67 -2.44
N GLU A 379 -6.73 -33.04 -3.56
CA GLU A 379 -8.13 -32.70 -3.85
C GLU A 379 -9.08 -33.21 -2.77
N MET A 380 -8.92 -34.47 -2.37
CA MET A 380 -9.75 -35.07 -1.32
C MET A 380 -9.51 -34.39 0.03
N ALA A 381 -8.26 -34.09 0.36
CA ALA A 381 -7.88 -33.46 1.62
C ALA A 381 -8.47 -32.06 1.75
N ILE A 382 -8.39 -31.26 0.68
CA ILE A 382 -8.97 -29.91 0.63
C ILE A 382 -10.49 -29.96 0.80
N ARG A 383 -11.16 -30.91 0.13
CA ARG A 383 -12.62 -31.10 0.27
C ARG A 383 -13.00 -31.53 1.69
N VAL A 384 -12.24 -32.44 2.30
CA VAL A 384 -12.44 -32.86 3.69
C VAL A 384 -12.27 -31.69 4.64
N LEU A 385 -11.22 -30.88 4.48
CA LEU A 385 -11.00 -29.68 5.29
C LEU A 385 -12.17 -28.69 5.20
N GLY A 386 -12.70 -28.45 4.00
CA GLY A 386 -13.91 -27.63 3.82
C GLY A 386 -15.14 -28.26 4.47
N GLY A 387 -15.27 -29.58 4.42
CA GLY A 387 -16.34 -30.32 5.09
C GLY A 387 -16.30 -30.17 6.61
N ILE A 388 -15.11 -30.36 7.22
CA ILE A 388 -14.89 -30.14 8.66
C ILE A 388 -15.27 -28.70 9.02
N ALA A 389 -14.77 -27.72 8.26
CA ALA A 389 -15.06 -26.32 8.50
C ALA A 389 -16.55 -26.00 8.51
N ARG A 390 -17.32 -26.50 7.52
CA ARG A 390 -18.78 -26.33 7.49
C ARG A 390 -19.47 -27.00 8.66
N ALA A 391 -19.06 -28.21 9.03
CA ALA A 391 -19.64 -28.94 10.16
C ALA A 391 -19.40 -28.22 11.50
N VAL A 392 -18.20 -27.65 11.70
CA VAL A 392 -17.86 -26.85 12.90
C VAL A 392 -18.65 -25.55 12.94
N ILE A 393 -18.70 -24.79 11.83
CA ILE A 393 -19.46 -23.54 11.75
C ILE A 393 -20.95 -23.79 12.03
N GLN A 394 -21.53 -24.85 11.45
CA GLN A 394 -22.91 -25.22 11.72
C GLN A 394 -23.13 -25.61 13.19
N GLY A 395 -22.22 -26.39 13.78
CA GLY A 395 -22.30 -26.75 15.19
C GLY A 395 -22.25 -25.55 16.14
N LEU A 396 -21.47 -24.51 15.81
CA LEU A 396 -21.45 -23.26 16.56
C LEU A 396 -22.78 -22.49 16.44
N LEU A 397 -23.35 -22.42 15.23
CA LEU A 397 -24.66 -21.80 15.02
C LEU A 397 -25.75 -22.52 15.82
N ASP A 398 -25.75 -23.85 15.80
CA ASP A 398 -26.69 -24.67 16.57
C ASP A 398 -26.54 -24.42 18.09
N ARG A 399 -25.31 -24.37 18.62
CA ARG A 399 -25.04 -24.01 20.03
C ARG A 399 -25.57 -22.61 20.39
N SER A 400 -25.40 -21.63 19.48
CA SER A 400 -25.86 -20.26 19.69
C SER A 400 -27.39 -20.11 19.68
N ALA A 401 -28.09 -20.92 18.89
CA ALA A 401 -29.55 -20.92 18.82
C ALA A 401 -30.20 -21.47 20.10
N VAL A 402 -29.52 -22.38 20.79
CA VAL A 402 -29.99 -23.00 22.04
C VAL A 402 -29.67 -22.14 23.27
N ASN A 403 -28.46 -21.56 23.33
CA ASN A 403 -27.97 -20.87 24.53
C ASN A 403 -28.04 -19.34 24.44
N GLY A 404 -28.45 -18.78 23.30
CA GLY A 404 -28.34 -17.34 23.00
C GLY A 404 -26.89 -16.92 22.71
N PHE A 405 -26.70 -15.79 22.01
CA PHE A 405 -25.38 -15.14 21.96
C PHE A 405 -25.12 -14.50 23.32
N PRO A 406 -24.08 -14.90 24.07
CA PRO A 406 -23.76 -14.17 25.27
C PRO A 406 -22.97 -12.89 24.87
N GLY A 407 -23.11 -11.84 25.68
CA GLY A 407 -22.78 -10.45 25.30
C GLY A 407 -21.30 -10.19 24.98
N PRO A 408 -20.93 -9.01 24.43
CA PRO A 408 -19.55 -8.72 24.04
C PRO A 408 -18.63 -8.57 25.26
N GLY A 409 -17.81 -9.60 25.54
CA GLY A 409 -16.73 -9.63 26.54
C GLY A 409 -15.48 -10.36 26.05
N ASP A 410 -14.44 -10.48 26.88
CA ASP A 410 -13.16 -11.12 26.51
C ASP A 410 -13.24 -12.66 26.38
N ASP A 411 -14.31 -13.29 26.86
CA ASP A 411 -14.52 -14.75 26.88
C ASP A 411 -14.72 -15.42 25.48
N TYR A 412 -14.77 -14.66 24.38
CA TYR A 412 -15.07 -15.16 23.03
C TYR A 412 -13.87 -15.27 22.09
N LEU A 413 -12.66 -15.04 22.61
CA LEU A 413 -11.43 -15.04 21.82
C LEU A 413 -11.22 -16.35 21.04
N TRP A 414 -11.48 -17.48 21.70
CA TRP A 414 -11.31 -18.81 21.12
C TRP A 414 -12.34 -19.11 20.02
N ILE A 415 -13.61 -18.67 20.17
CA ILE A 415 -14.66 -18.83 19.15
C ILE A 415 -14.28 -18.04 17.89
N ARG A 416 -13.86 -16.80 18.04
CA ARG A 416 -13.44 -15.93 16.91
C ARG A 416 -12.26 -16.51 16.17
N THR A 417 -11.28 -17.04 16.92
CA THR A 417 -10.11 -17.74 16.38
C THR A 417 -10.53 -18.96 15.58
N LEU A 418 -11.39 -19.81 16.15
CA LEU A 418 -11.90 -21.02 15.49
C LEU A 418 -12.67 -20.67 14.21
N VAL A 419 -13.60 -19.72 14.27
CA VAL A 419 -14.39 -19.28 13.11
C VAL A 419 -13.47 -18.76 11.99
N ALA A 420 -12.48 -17.93 12.30
CA ALA A 420 -11.52 -17.41 11.32
C ALA A 420 -10.74 -18.54 10.63
N ALA A 421 -10.25 -19.53 11.39
CA ALA A 421 -9.56 -20.69 10.84
C ALA A 421 -10.48 -21.50 9.90
N MET A 422 -11.72 -21.76 10.33
CA MET A 422 -12.69 -22.52 9.54
C MET A 422 -13.13 -21.76 8.27
N LEU A 423 -13.27 -20.44 8.32
CA LEU A 423 -13.58 -19.62 7.14
C LEU A 423 -12.47 -19.71 6.08
N LEU A 424 -11.20 -19.71 6.49
CA LEU A 424 -10.07 -19.91 5.57
C LEU A 424 -10.18 -21.26 4.85
N LEU A 425 -10.39 -22.34 5.61
CA LEU A 425 -10.48 -23.70 5.06
C LEU A 425 -11.71 -23.90 4.18
N ASN A 426 -12.88 -23.42 4.60
CA ASN A 426 -14.09 -23.49 3.79
C ASN A 426 -13.91 -22.73 2.48
N LYS A 427 -13.35 -21.51 2.54
CA LYS A 427 -13.12 -20.71 1.34
C LYS A 427 -12.11 -21.34 0.39
N ALA A 428 -11.06 -21.98 0.92
CA ALA A 428 -10.12 -22.75 0.11
C ALA A 428 -10.81 -23.91 -0.61
N SER A 429 -11.70 -24.65 0.06
CA SER A 429 -12.47 -25.74 -0.56
C SER A 429 -13.44 -25.25 -1.64
N GLU A 430 -14.10 -24.11 -1.43
CA GLU A 430 -15.00 -23.51 -2.42
C GLU A 430 -14.23 -23.09 -3.68
N ASP A 431 -13.12 -22.35 -3.50
CA ASP A 431 -12.34 -21.81 -4.62
C ASP A 431 -11.61 -22.91 -5.40
N TYR A 432 -11.22 -24.02 -4.76
CA TYR A 432 -10.52 -25.14 -5.40
C TYR A 432 -11.44 -25.96 -6.31
N THR A 433 -12.73 -26.08 -5.95
CA THR A 433 -13.70 -26.92 -6.67
C THR A 433 -13.94 -26.36 -8.07
N GLY A 434 -13.61 -27.13 -9.11
CA GLY A 434 -13.73 -26.73 -10.52
C GLY A 434 -12.60 -25.84 -11.04
N ASN A 435 -11.58 -25.55 -10.22
CA ASN A 435 -10.39 -24.77 -10.60
C ASN A 435 -9.08 -25.46 -10.15
N GLU A 436 -9.08 -26.78 -10.07
CA GLU A 436 -7.99 -27.57 -9.47
C GLU A 436 -6.65 -27.29 -10.15
N HIS A 437 -6.64 -27.32 -11.49
CA HIS A 437 -5.44 -27.03 -12.30
C HIS A 437 -4.87 -25.63 -12.06
N LYS A 438 -5.70 -24.64 -11.72
CA LYS A 438 -5.28 -23.27 -11.46
C LYS A 438 -4.54 -23.17 -10.12
N PHE A 439 -5.01 -23.88 -9.10
CA PHE A 439 -4.50 -23.72 -7.73
C PHE A 439 -3.45 -24.73 -7.31
N GLN A 440 -3.33 -25.87 -8.02
CA GLN A 440 -2.35 -26.92 -7.71
C GLN A 440 -0.88 -26.46 -7.66
N PRO A 441 -0.40 -25.55 -8.54
CA PRO A 441 0.97 -25.03 -8.43
C PRO A 441 1.25 -24.33 -7.10
N PHE A 442 0.26 -23.64 -6.52
CA PHE A 442 0.41 -22.92 -5.25
C PHE A 442 0.37 -23.85 -4.04
N VAL A 443 -0.45 -24.91 -4.09
CA VAL A 443 -0.39 -26.01 -3.11
C VAL A 443 1.02 -26.62 -3.11
N THR A 444 1.54 -26.93 -4.30
CA THR A 444 2.90 -27.47 -4.47
C THR A 444 3.97 -26.51 -3.96
N LEU A 445 3.82 -25.20 -4.22
CA LEU A 445 4.71 -24.17 -3.69
C LEU A 445 4.74 -24.19 -2.16
N GLY A 446 3.59 -24.25 -1.49
CA GLY A 446 3.50 -24.33 -0.03
C GLY A 446 4.17 -25.58 0.54
N ARG A 447 3.97 -26.74 -0.10
CA ARG A 447 4.61 -28.00 0.30
C ARG A 447 6.14 -27.93 0.26
N ASN A 448 6.69 -27.11 -0.63
CA ASN A 448 8.12 -26.87 -0.79
C ASN A 448 8.68 -25.76 0.14
N ARG A 449 7.87 -25.25 1.09
CA ARG A 449 8.23 -24.20 2.07
C ARG A 449 7.93 -24.66 3.51
N PRO A 450 8.55 -25.76 3.99
CA PRO A 450 8.26 -26.30 5.33
C PRO A 450 8.52 -25.29 6.45
N GLN A 451 9.47 -24.38 6.28
CA GLN A 451 9.77 -23.32 7.25
C GLN A 451 8.61 -22.31 7.46
N TYR A 452 7.65 -22.27 6.53
CA TYR A 452 6.48 -21.42 6.61
C TYR A 452 5.27 -22.12 7.26
N GLY A 453 5.36 -23.44 7.40
CA GLY A 453 4.32 -24.26 8.02
C GLY A 453 4.18 -24.01 9.52
N PRO A 454 3.10 -24.53 10.11
CA PRO A 454 2.95 -24.52 11.55
C PRO A 454 4.07 -25.36 12.18
N GLN A 455 4.64 -24.89 13.30
CA GLN A 455 5.58 -25.68 14.11
C GLN A 455 4.81 -26.20 15.33
N PRO A 456 4.38 -27.48 15.36
CA PRO A 456 3.71 -28.04 16.52
C PRO A 456 4.68 -28.06 17.71
N PRO A 457 4.20 -27.86 18.95
CA PRO A 457 5.03 -28.07 20.12
C PRO A 457 5.53 -29.53 20.12
N ALA A 458 6.82 -29.72 20.35
CA ALA A 458 7.37 -31.04 20.59
C ALA A 458 6.80 -31.58 21.90
N ASP A 459 6.46 -32.87 21.95
CA ASP A 459 6.16 -33.53 23.21
C ASP A 459 7.40 -33.58 24.12
N TRP A 460 7.24 -34.10 25.34
CA TRP A 460 8.31 -34.21 26.32
C TRP A 460 9.46 -35.14 25.87
N GLU A 461 9.27 -35.93 24.81
CA GLU A 461 10.27 -36.79 24.17
C GLU A 461 10.89 -36.14 22.91
N GLY A 462 10.49 -34.92 22.57
CA GLY A 462 10.98 -34.21 21.39
C GLY A 462 10.31 -34.61 20.07
N ARG A 463 9.22 -35.37 20.09
CA ARG A 463 8.48 -35.81 18.90
C ARG A 463 7.39 -34.80 18.54
N ILE A 464 7.22 -34.58 17.24
CA ILE A 464 6.19 -33.71 16.68
C ILE A 464 4.89 -34.51 16.60
N VAL A 465 3.92 -34.25 17.48
CA VAL A 465 2.59 -34.87 17.41
C VAL A 465 1.66 -33.98 16.59
N ALA A 466 1.79 -34.01 15.27
CA ALA A 466 0.81 -33.36 14.40
C ALA A 466 -0.47 -34.23 14.34
N GLN A 467 -1.54 -33.78 14.99
CA GLN A 467 -2.85 -34.45 14.91
C GLN A 467 -3.44 -34.23 13.51
N HIS A 468 -3.33 -35.24 12.66
CA HIS A 468 -3.82 -35.20 11.28
C HIS A 468 -5.32 -34.86 11.25
N PHE A 469 -5.68 -33.81 10.49
CA PHE A 469 -7.06 -33.34 10.36
C PHE A 469 -7.73 -33.08 11.73
N PHE A 470 -7.04 -32.37 12.62
CA PHE A 470 -7.50 -32.06 13.98
C PHE A 470 -7.79 -33.29 14.84
N GLY A 471 -7.03 -34.37 14.60
CA GLY A 471 -7.16 -35.64 15.30
C GLY A 471 -8.35 -36.47 14.82
N MET A 472 -9.13 -36.02 13.84
CA MET A 472 -10.34 -36.72 13.40
C MET A 472 -10.08 -38.02 12.63
N LEU A 473 -8.82 -38.39 12.37
CA LEU A 473 -8.49 -39.73 11.87
C LEU A 473 -8.25 -40.74 13.00
N ASP A 474 -8.06 -40.27 14.24
CA ASP A 474 -7.92 -41.12 15.41
C ASP A 474 -9.25 -41.85 15.70
N PRO A 475 -9.22 -43.15 16.04
CA PRO A 475 -10.43 -43.93 16.27
C PRO A 475 -11.36 -43.36 17.35
N GLY A 476 -10.81 -42.86 18.46
CA GLY A 476 -11.61 -42.32 19.55
C GLY A 476 -12.26 -41.00 19.18
N MET A 477 -11.49 -40.10 18.54
CA MET A 477 -12.00 -38.81 18.07
C MET A 477 -13.02 -38.97 16.93
N PHE A 478 -12.78 -39.88 15.99
CA PHE A 478 -13.69 -40.11 14.87
C PHE A 478 -15.02 -40.70 15.32
N LEU A 479 -14.99 -41.73 16.16
CA LEU A 479 -16.20 -42.41 16.62
C LEU A 479 -17.03 -41.51 17.54
N SER A 480 -16.40 -40.79 18.48
CA SER A 480 -17.10 -39.83 19.35
C SER A 480 -17.74 -38.67 18.60
N ALA A 481 -17.25 -38.36 17.39
CA ALA A 481 -17.85 -37.34 16.54
C ALA A 481 -19.08 -37.84 15.74
N LEU A 482 -19.41 -39.13 15.72
CA LEU A 482 -20.57 -39.64 14.97
C LEU A 482 -21.89 -39.41 15.74
N ARG A 483 -22.96 -39.06 15.03
CA ARG A 483 -24.25 -38.63 15.64
C ARG A 483 -25.00 -39.71 16.43
N GLY A 484 -24.75 -40.99 16.17
CA GLY A 484 -25.56 -42.08 16.73
C GLY A 484 -24.96 -43.47 16.54
N PRO A 485 -25.57 -44.50 17.17
CA PRO A 485 -25.06 -45.86 17.19
C PRO A 485 -24.98 -46.51 15.80
N GLU A 486 -25.95 -46.23 14.94
CA GLU A 486 -25.99 -46.78 13.57
C GLU A 486 -24.82 -46.28 12.71
N GLU A 487 -24.50 -44.99 12.82
CA GLU A 487 -23.36 -44.39 12.13
C GLU A 487 -22.04 -44.98 12.63
N ARG A 488 -21.93 -45.20 13.95
CA ARG A 488 -20.76 -45.83 14.59
C ARG A 488 -20.57 -47.28 14.12
N ILE A 489 -21.65 -48.05 14.08
CA ILE A 489 -21.65 -49.42 13.52
C ILE A 489 -21.19 -49.39 12.06
N ALA A 490 -21.75 -48.50 11.24
CA ALA A 490 -21.38 -48.39 9.82
C ALA A 490 -19.89 -48.04 9.63
N ALA A 491 -19.33 -47.16 10.45
CA ALA A 491 -17.91 -46.80 10.44
C ALA A 491 -17.02 -48.00 10.80
N LEU A 492 -17.35 -48.72 11.88
CA LEU A 492 -16.62 -49.92 12.31
C LEU A 492 -16.68 -51.04 11.27
N ARG A 493 -17.83 -51.22 10.61
CA ARG A 493 -17.93 -52.16 9.47
C ARG A 493 -17.00 -51.74 8.34
N ARG A 494 -16.95 -50.46 8.00
CA ARG A 494 -16.13 -49.97 6.89
C ARG A 494 -14.62 -50.14 7.12
N ILE A 495 -14.14 -50.04 8.37
CA ILE A 495 -12.73 -50.36 8.68
C ILE A 495 -12.49 -51.86 8.67
N ALA A 496 -13.41 -52.65 9.20
CA ALA A 496 -13.34 -54.11 9.20
C ALA A 496 -13.22 -54.72 7.80
N HIS A 497 -13.92 -54.19 6.79
CA HIS A 497 -13.83 -54.66 5.41
C HIS A 497 -12.44 -54.49 4.77
N ARG A 498 -11.55 -53.67 5.35
CA ARG A 498 -10.18 -53.48 4.86
C ARG A 498 -9.19 -54.46 5.45
N ILE A 499 -9.59 -55.26 6.44
CA ILE A 499 -8.71 -56.15 7.18
C ILE A 499 -8.86 -57.57 6.63
N PRO A 500 -7.84 -58.11 5.96
CA PRO A 500 -7.89 -59.44 5.39
C PRO A 500 -8.14 -60.51 6.47
N GLY A 501 -9.02 -61.47 6.19
CA GLY A 501 -9.32 -62.60 7.09
C GLY A 501 -10.31 -62.29 8.22
N LEU A 502 -10.70 -61.02 8.44
CA LEU A 502 -11.66 -60.66 9.48
C LEU A 502 -13.09 -61.13 9.18
N GLN A 503 -13.43 -61.25 7.90
CA GLN A 503 -14.71 -61.74 7.40
C GLN A 503 -14.96 -63.23 7.66
N ASP A 504 -13.89 -64.00 7.89
CA ASP A 504 -13.92 -65.44 8.14
C ASP A 504 -13.97 -65.75 9.65
N LEU A 505 -13.98 -64.72 10.50
CA LEU A 505 -14.07 -64.83 11.95
C LEU A 505 -15.47 -64.46 12.44
N PRO A 506 -15.96 -65.05 13.54
CA PRO A 506 -17.21 -64.65 14.18
C PRO A 506 -16.99 -63.33 14.96
N ALA A 507 -16.73 -62.24 14.24
CA ALA A 507 -16.45 -60.92 14.78
C ALA A 507 -17.74 -60.11 15.03
N ILE A 508 -17.77 -59.38 16.14
CA ILE A 508 -18.96 -58.64 16.60
C ILE A 508 -18.61 -57.21 16.97
N ILE A 509 -19.61 -56.33 16.89
CA ILE A 509 -19.53 -54.95 17.37
C ILE A 509 -20.36 -54.88 18.65
N ARG A 510 -19.72 -54.43 19.74
CA ARG A 510 -20.43 -53.92 20.92
C ARG A 510 -20.72 -52.45 20.69
N TYR A 511 -21.93 -51.97 20.99
CA TYR A 511 -22.28 -50.55 20.94
C TYR A 511 -23.26 -50.15 22.05
N LYS A 512 -23.28 -48.87 22.43
CA LYS A 512 -24.32 -48.31 23.29
C LYS A 512 -25.54 -47.86 22.49
N THR A 513 -26.74 -48.26 22.90
CA THR A 513 -28.01 -47.79 22.33
C THR A 513 -28.31 -46.35 22.79
N THR A 514 -29.36 -45.74 22.24
CA THR A 514 -29.81 -44.39 22.64
C THR A 514 -30.17 -44.29 24.12
N ASP A 515 -30.53 -45.41 24.75
CA ASP A 515 -30.89 -45.50 26.17
C ASP A 515 -29.68 -45.85 27.05
N HIS A 516 -28.46 -45.71 26.52
CA HIS A 516 -27.19 -46.04 27.16
C HIS A 516 -27.00 -47.52 27.54
N GLN A 517 -27.86 -48.42 27.06
CA GLN A 517 -27.70 -49.86 27.24
C GLN A 517 -26.69 -50.43 26.26
N THR A 518 -25.98 -51.49 26.65
CA THR A 518 -25.03 -52.17 25.78
C THR A 518 -25.75 -53.23 24.96
N ASP A 519 -25.61 -53.18 23.63
CA ASP A 519 -26.10 -54.21 22.70
C ASP A 519 -24.97 -54.64 21.76
N PHE A 520 -25.22 -55.73 21.03
CA PHE A 520 -24.26 -56.38 20.15
C PHE A 520 -24.86 -56.60 18.77
N VAL A 521 -24.04 -56.43 17.74
CA VAL A 521 -24.41 -56.70 16.35
C VAL A 521 -23.27 -57.42 15.63
N SER A 522 -23.61 -58.24 14.63
CA SER A 522 -22.60 -58.86 13.77
C SER A 522 -21.81 -57.79 13.00
N LEU A 523 -20.49 -57.98 12.92
CA LEU A 523 -19.60 -57.14 12.12
C LEU A 523 -19.89 -57.30 10.62
N PHE A 524 -20.11 -58.52 10.15
CA PHE A 524 -20.41 -58.82 8.75
C PHE A 524 -21.79 -59.49 8.62
N PRO A 525 -22.73 -58.89 7.88
CA PRO A 525 -24.08 -59.44 7.79
C PRO A 525 -24.23 -60.79 7.03
N SER A 526 -23.19 -61.42 6.46
CA SER A 526 -23.18 -62.81 5.88
C SER A 526 -21.86 -63.14 5.13
N PRO A 527 -21.43 -64.43 4.96
CA PRO A 527 -22.21 -65.69 4.90
C PRO A 527 -22.08 -66.60 6.14
N GLY A 528 -23.23 -66.99 6.69
CA GLY A 528 -23.36 -67.83 7.89
C GLY A 528 -24.38 -67.27 8.89
N VAL A 529 -25.60 -66.96 8.42
CA VAL A 529 -26.65 -66.31 9.22
C VAL A 529 -26.95 -67.09 10.51
N GLU A 530 -26.86 -68.41 10.50
CA GLU A 530 -27.07 -69.23 11.70
C GLU A 530 -26.02 -69.01 12.79
N GLU A 531 -24.71 -69.00 12.49
CA GLU A 531 -23.68 -68.99 13.53
C GLU A 531 -23.53 -67.61 14.21
N ALA A 532 -23.68 -66.53 13.44
CA ALA A 532 -23.67 -65.18 13.98
C ALA A 532 -24.94 -64.86 14.79
N GLU A 533 -26.11 -65.30 14.34
CA GLU A 533 -27.36 -65.14 15.10
C GLU A 533 -27.38 -66.02 16.35
N LEU A 534 -26.86 -67.25 16.28
CA LEU A 534 -26.65 -68.13 17.44
C LEU A 534 -25.72 -67.49 18.47
N LEU A 535 -24.60 -66.90 18.04
CA LEU A 535 -23.66 -66.22 18.93
C LEU A 535 -24.31 -64.98 19.58
N LEU A 536 -25.07 -64.18 18.82
CA LEU A 536 -25.79 -63.03 19.34
C LEU A 536 -26.91 -63.45 20.30
N ALA A 537 -27.60 -64.57 20.03
CA ALA A 537 -28.56 -65.16 20.94
C ALA A 537 -27.90 -65.67 22.23
N GLU A 538 -26.75 -66.38 22.14
CA GLU A 538 -25.96 -66.82 23.30
C GLU A 538 -25.53 -65.64 24.18
N ILE A 539 -25.06 -64.54 23.56
CA ILE A 539 -24.64 -63.32 24.27
C ILE A 539 -25.84 -62.62 24.93
N ARG A 540 -27.01 -62.59 24.27
CA ARG A 540 -28.23 -61.97 24.80
C ARG A 540 -28.88 -62.80 25.91
N GLU A 541 -28.84 -64.13 25.81
CA GLU A 541 -29.32 -65.06 26.85
C GLU A 541 -28.43 -65.08 28.09
N ALA A 542 -27.14 -64.77 27.96
CA ALA A 542 -26.20 -64.68 29.08
C ALA A 542 -26.61 -63.64 30.13
N GLY A 543 -27.34 -62.58 29.72
CA GLY A 543 -27.55 -61.40 30.55
C GLY A 543 -26.25 -60.64 30.86
N PRO A 544 -26.32 -59.38 31.32
CA PRO A 544 -25.14 -58.57 31.58
C PRO A 544 -24.43 -59.04 32.86
N PHE A 545 -23.57 -60.06 32.79
CA PHE A 545 -22.67 -60.42 33.89
C PHE A 545 -21.31 -59.72 33.73
N ALA A 546 -21.30 -58.45 34.12
CA ALA A 546 -20.47 -57.92 35.21
C ALA A 546 -20.91 -56.47 35.42
N THR A 547 -21.83 -56.26 36.37
CA THR A 547 -22.01 -54.96 37.03
C THR A 547 -20.64 -54.48 37.52
N GLU A 548 -20.29 -53.25 37.17
CA GLU A 548 -19.31 -52.44 37.86
C GLU A 548 -19.50 -52.54 39.39
N PRO A 549 -18.44 -52.52 40.21
CA PRO A 549 -18.55 -51.77 41.45
C PRO A 549 -18.68 -50.29 41.07
N ASP A 550 -19.76 -49.64 41.51
CA ASP A 550 -20.00 -48.19 41.39
C ASP A 550 -18.69 -47.40 41.50
N ILE A 551 -18.21 -46.87 40.37
CA ILE A 551 -17.30 -45.72 40.42
C ILE A 551 -18.19 -44.49 40.36
N VAL A 552 -18.57 -44.06 41.56
CA VAL A 552 -19.02 -42.70 41.84
C VAL A 552 -17.96 -41.72 41.34
N ASP A 553 -18.41 -40.75 40.54
CA ASP A 553 -17.80 -39.46 40.22
C ASP A 553 -16.27 -39.35 40.23
N CYS A 554 -15.67 -39.36 39.03
CA CYS A 554 -14.37 -38.73 38.77
C CYS A 554 -14.41 -37.93 37.44
N PHE A 555 -15.46 -37.15 37.23
CA PHE A 555 -15.40 -35.91 36.46
C PHE A 555 -16.29 -34.90 37.18
N PRO A 556 -15.88 -33.62 37.35
CA PRO A 556 -16.72 -32.65 38.03
C PRO A 556 -18.00 -32.49 37.22
N SER A 557 -19.14 -32.67 37.89
CA SER A 557 -20.43 -32.26 37.37
C SER A 557 -20.41 -30.75 37.08
N SER A 558 -21.25 -30.30 36.17
CA SER A 558 -21.39 -28.89 35.78
C SER A 558 -21.93 -27.96 36.88
N ALA A 559 -21.76 -28.31 38.16
CA ALA A 559 -22.31 -27.60 39.32
C ALA A 559 -21.27 -27.09 40.33
N ASP A 560 -19.95 -27.35 40.15
CA ASP A 560 -18.90 -26.89 41.08
C ASP A 560 -18.10 -25.66 40.59
N TRP A 561 -18.70 -24.80 39.76
CA TRP A 561 -18.05 -23.57 39.28
C TRP A 561 -18.11 -22.38 40.26
N GLU A 562 -18.66 -22.55 41.46
CA GLU A 562 -18.66 -21.52 42.50
C GLU A 562 -17.64 -21.86 43.59
N MET A 563 -16.37 -21.54 43.37
CA MET A 563 -15.40 -21.09 44.40
C MET A 563 -14.00 -21.07 43.79
N TYR A 564 -13.59 -19.94 43.19
CA TYR A 564 -12.23 -19.39 43.27
C TYR A 564 -12.28 -17.96 42.71
N ASP A 565 -13.00 -17.11 43.43
CA ASP A 565 -12.78 -15.67 43.38
C ASP A 565 -11.57 -15.39 44.27
N ASN A 566 -10.41 -15.13 43.66
CA ASN A 566 -9.34 -14.34 44.27
C ASN A 566 -8.48 -13.76 43.15
N GLY A 567 -8.69 -12.47 42.92
CA GLY A 567 -8.06 -11.70 41.85
C GLY A 567 -6.53 -11.73 41.88
N ASN A 568 -5.95 -12.20 40.80
CA ASN A 568 -4.71 -11.67 40.24
C ASN A 568 -4.61 -12.07 38.76
N PRO A 569 -4.36 -11.15 37.81
CA PRO A 569 -4.24 -11.49 36.39
C PRO A 569 -2.78 -11.84 36.09
N ASP A 570 -2.48 -13.13 35.93
CA ASP A 570 -1.18 -13.60 35.41
C ASP A 570 -1.37 -14.15 33.98
N PRO A 571 -0.72 -13.60 32.93
CA PRO A 571 -1.06 -13.87 31.53
C PRO A 571 -0.33 -15.08 30.92
N PHE A 572 0.23 -15.97 31.74
CA PHE A 572 0.89 -17.18 31.27
C PHE A 572 -0.01 -18.39 31.51
N PHE A 573 -0.72 -18.82 30.46
CA PHE A 573 -1.27 -20.17 30.38
C PHE A 573 -0.11 -21.17 30.51
N THR A 574 0.13 -21.68 31.71
CA THR A 574 0.90 -22.91 31.91
C THR A 574 0.08 -24.08 31.35
N PRO A 575 0.65 -24.94 30.50
CA PRO A 575 -0.07 -26.06 29.91
C PRO A 575 -0.12 -27.24 30.90
N ASP A 576 -0.75 -27.08 32.06
CA ASP A 576 -0.87 -28.15 33.06
C ASP A 576 -2.17 -28.99 32.93
N ALA A 577 -2.95 -28.78 31.86
CA ALA A 577 -4.08 -29.66 31.51
C ALA A 577 -3.72 -30.78 30.51
N ARG A 578 -2.44 -30.99 30.20
CA ARG A 578 -1.98 -31.99 29.20
C ARG A 578 -1.62 -33.36 29.76
N GLN A 579 -1.75 -33.58 31.07
CA GLN A 579 -1.36 -34.86 31.67
C GLN A 579 -2.46 -35.95 31.64
N ALA A 580 -3.64 -35.70 31.04
CA ALA A 580 -4.71 -36.71 31.02
C ALA A 580 -4.75 -37.62 29.78
N ASN A 581 -4.08 -37.28 28.66
CA ASN A 581 -4.32 -37.98 27.38
C ASN A 581 -3.07 -38.60 26.71
N SER A 582 -1.95 -38.74 27.43
CA SER A 582 -0.76 -39.44 26.88
C SER A 582 -0.08 -40.43 27.83
N GLU A 583 -0.60 -40.61 29.04
CA GLU A 583 -0.32 -41.86 29.74
C GLU A 583 -1.13 -42.94 29.06
N THR A 584 -0.43 -43.94 28.52
CA THR A 584 -0.89 -45.32 28.51
C THR A 584 -1.86 -45.50 29.67
N TYR A 585 -3.16 -45.62 29.37
CA TYR A 585 -4.19 -45.90 30.36
C TYR A 585 -3.93 -47.32 30.90
N SER A 586 -2.93 -47.43 31.77
CA SER A 586 -2.69 -48.56 32.64
C SER A 586 -3.32 -48.19 33.98
N GLY A 587 -4.63 -48.39 34.08
CA GLY A 587 -5.33 -48.13 35.34
C GLY A 587 -6.83 -47.93 35.18
N GLY A 588 -7.57 -49.01 34.99
CA GLY A 588 -9.02 -49.02 35.05
C GLY A 588 -9.59 -50.10 34.13
N ASN A 589 -9.95 -51.25 34.69
CA ASN A 589 -10.47 -52.42 33.99
C ASN A 589 -11.79 -52.10 33.24
N ILE A 590 -11.68 -51.52 32.05
CA ILE A 590 -12.75 -51.47 31.06
C ILE A 590 -12.62 -52.77 30.27
N LEU A 591 -13.63 -53.64 30.27
CA LEU A 591 -13.65 -54.97 29.63
C LEU A 591 -12.89 -55.03 28.29
N ASP A 592 -11.57 -55.31 28.36
CA ASP A 592 -10.71 -55.56 27.19
C ASP A 592 -10.97 -56.96 26.63
N SER A 593 -11.68 -57.79 27.37
CA SER A 593 -12.19 -59.08 26.92
C SER A 593 -13.47 -59.47 27.66
N PHE A 594 -14.38 -60.19 27.01
CA PHE A 594 -15.55 -60.79 27.66
C PHE A 594 -15.70 -62.26 27.26
N VAL A 595 -16.49 -63.03 28.02
CA VAL A 595 -16.68 -64.47 27.82
C VAL A 595 -18.17 -64.77 27.64
N THR A 596 -18.52 -65.58 26.63
CA THR A 596 -19.89 -66.03 26.40
C THR A 596 -20.31 -67.11 27.41
N THR A 597 -21.61 -67.40 27.51
CA THR A 597 -22.16 -68.54 28.29
C THR A 597 -21.56 -69.89 27.87
N SER A 598 -21.14 -70.02 26.61
CA SER A 598 -20.44 -71.18 26.05
C SER A 598 -18.94 -71.23 26.37
N GLY A 599 -18.40 -70.27 27.13
CA GLY A 599 -16.99 -70.20 27.53
C GLY A 599 -16.05 -69.61 26.47
N ARG A 600 -16.57 -69.06 25.36
CA ARG A 600 -15.75 -68.45 24.30
C ARG A 600 -15.34 -67.04 24.74
N ARG A 601 -14.03 -66.76 24.70
CA ARG A 601 -13.49 -65.44 25.05
C ARG A 601 -13.33 -64.57 23.81
N PHE A 602 -13.72 -63.31 23.94
CA PHE A 602 -13.61 -62.25 22.93
C PHE A 602 -12.75 -61.13 23.46
N ASP A 603 -11.84 -60.61 22.64
CA ASP A 603 -10.98 -59.48 23.00
C ASP A 603 -11.32 -58.25 22.15
N ARG A 604 -11.29 -57.07 22.76
CA ARG A 604 -11.42 -55.78 22.06
C ARG A 604 -10.23 -55.61 21.12
N ARG A 605 -10.50 -55.24 19.87
CA ARG A 605 -9.44 -54.99 18.87
C ARG A 605 -9.40 -53.57 18.35
N PHE A 606 -10.54 -52.91 18.22
CA PHE A 606 -10.59 -51.57 17.62
C PHE A 606 -11.87 -50.83 18.02
N GLY A 607 -11.77 -49.54 18.35
CA GLY A 607 -12.89 -48.69 18.76
C GLY A 607 -12.69 -48.08 20.15
N ASP A 608 -13.73 -47.47 20.70
CA ASP A 608 -13.70 -46.77 21.98
C ASP A 608 -14.61 -47.46 23.02
N TRP A 609 -14.95 -46.75 24.11
CA TRP A 609 -15.79 -47.30 25.16
C TRP A 609 -17.27 -47.43 24.75
N GLU A 610 -17.77 -46.59 23.84
CA GLU A 610 -19.16 -46.61 23.37
C GLU A 610 -19.40 -47.63 22.27
N SER A 611 -18.44 -47.82 21.35
CA SER A 611 -18.54 -48.84 20.32
C SER A 611 -17.19 -49.41 19.89
N ALA A 612 -17.07 -50.74 19.88
CA ALA A 612 -15.83 -51.40 19.51
C ALA A 612 -16.05 -52.78 18.87
N ILE A 613 -15.07 -53.18 18.05
CA ILE A 613 -14.96 -54.49 17.42
C ILE A 613 -14.30 -55.47 18.40
N PHE A 614 -14.92 -56.64 18.54
CA PHE A 614 -14.44 -57.76 19.33
C PHE A 614 -14.28 -59.00 18.45
N ILE A 615 -13.18 -59.73 18.62
CA ILE A 615 -12.91 -61.00 17.92
C ILE A 615 -12.54 -62.09 18.93
N PRO A 616 -12.69 -63.39 18.60
CA PRO A 616 -12.32 -64.48 19.50
C PRO A 616 -10.83 -64.45 19.86
N THR A 617 -10.52 -64.68 21.14
CA THR A 617 -9.15 -64.72 21.66
C THR A 617 -8.30 -65.76 20.91
N GLY A 618 -7.12 -65.35 20.44
CA GLY A 618 -6.20 -66.21 19.67
C GLY A 618 -6.42 -66.24 18.16
N SER A 619 -7.42 -65.52 17.62
CA SER A 619 -7.68 -65.45 16.18
C SER A 619 -6.65 -64.58 15.42
N PRO A 620 -6.28 -64.93 14.18
CA PRO A 620 -5.43 -64.09 13.32
C PRO A 620 -6.23 -62.90 12.79
N GLY A 621 -6.10 -61.75 13.45
CA GLY A 621 -6.79 -60.52 13.10
C GLY A 621 -6.16 -59.36 13.84
N HIS A 622 -5.04 -58.85 13.33
CA HIS A 622 -4.29 -57.81 14.02
C HIS A 622 -4.64 -56.43 13.48
N PHE A 623 -5.19 -55.59 14.36
CA PHE A 623 -5.30 -54.15 14.16
C PHE A 623 -4.02 -53.52 14.73
N TYR A 624 -2.99 -53.36 13.92
CA TYR A 624 -1.73 -52.74 14.35
C TYR A 624 -1.76 -51.23 14.10
N GLY A 625 -2.29 -50.44 15.04
CA GLY A 625 -2.26 -48.98 14.95
C GLY A 625 -3.00 -48.41 13.73
N GLU A 626 -4.01 -49.15 13.24
CA GLU A 626 -4.89 -48.70 12.15
C GLU A 626 -5.64 -47.44 12.59
N ASN A 627 -5.73 -46.45 11.70
CA ASN A 627 -6.50 -45.22 11.91
C ASN A 627 -7.59 -45.14 10.84
N PHE A 628 -8.59 -44.28 11.03
CA PHE A 628 -9.52 -43.98 9.95
C PHE A 628 -8.76 -43.29 8.80
N SER A 629 -9.14 -43.64 7.57
CA SER A 629 -8.57 -43.06 6.36
C SER A 629 -9.27 -41.75 6.00
N LEU A 630 -8.62 -40.96 5.15
CA LEU A 630 -9.21 -39.73 4.61
C LEU A 630 -10.52 -40.01 3.85
N GLU A 631 -10.61 -41.18 3.20
CA GLU A 631 -11.80 -41.65 2.49
C GLU A 631 -12.98 -41.93 3.45
N ASP A 632 -12.70 -42.41 4.67
CA ASP A 632 -13.73 -42.63 5.69
C ASP A 632 -14.27 -41.32 6.23
N LEU A 633 -13.37 -40.36 6.44
CA LEU A 633 -13.76 -39.04 6.89
C LEU A 633 -14.54 -38.27 5.82
N ALA A 634 -14.11 -38.36 4.56
CA ALA A 634 -14.88 -37.84 3.44
C ALA A 634 -16.29 -38.46 3.37
N TRP A 635 -16.40 -39.78 3.54
CA TRP A 635 -17.68 -40.49 3.56
C TRP A 635 -18.61 -39.98 4.68
N ALA A 636 -18.10 -39.83 5.91
CA ALA A 636 -18.89 -39.35 7.05
C ALA A 636 -19.35 -37.90 6.87
N LEU A 637 -18.47 -37.03 6.38
CA LEU A 637 -18.78 -35.62 6.09
C LEU A 637 -19.85 -35.47 5.00
N GLN A 638 -19.74 -36.24 3.90
CA GLN A 638 -20.71 -36.21 2.80
C GLN A 638 -22.12 -36.63 3.23
N ARG A 639 -22.23 -37.54 4.19
CA ARG A 639 -23.52 -38.01 4.72
C ARG A 639 -24.06 -37.15 5.86
N GLY A 640 -23.30 -36.15 6.32
CA GLY A 640 -23.67 -35.31 7.46
C GLY A 640 -23.77 -36.09 8.78
N THR A 641 -23.10 -37.25 8.89
CA THR A 641 -23.17 -38.14 10.05
C THR A 641 -22.22 -37.74 11.18
N ILE A 642 -21.33 -36.77 10.92
CA ILE A 642 -20.33 -36.30 11.87
C ILE A 642 -20.72 -34.94 12.48
N ARG A 643 -20.48 -34.78 13.77
CA ARG A 643 -20.52 -33.56 14.57
C ARG A 643 -19.16 -33.44 15.26
N PRO A 644 -18.20 -32.69 14.67
CA PRO A 644 -16.87 -32.58 15.23
C PRO A 644 -16.90 -31.98 16.64
N ASN A 645 -16.01 -32.45 17.51
CA ASN A 645 -15.83 -31.85 18.83
C ASN A 645 -15.19 -30.46 18.67
N ILE A 646 -16.00 -29.42 18.86
CA ILE A 646 -15.62 -28.01 18.68
C ILE A 646 -14.46 -27.65 19.62
N ASP A 647 -14.50 -28.13 20.86
CA ASP A 647 -13.58 -27.74 21.91
C ASP A 647 -12.19 -28.36 21.66
N THR A 648 -12.13 -29.59 21.14
CA THR A 648 -10.88 -30.23 20.70
C THR A 648 -10.26 -29.53 19.49
N ILE A 649 -11.07 -29.18 18.48
CA ILE A 649 -10.58 -28.46 17.29
C ILE A 649 -10.10 -27.06 17.67
N ALA A 650 -10.79 -26.38 18.59
CA ALA A 650 -10.37 -25.07 19.09
C ALA A 650 -9.01 -25.13 19.81
N ALA A 651 -8.74 -26.20 20.55
CA ALA A 651 -7.50 -26.41 21.29
C ALA A 651 -6.31 -26.85 20.40
N ASP A 652 -6.57 -27.26 19.16
CA ASP A 652 -5.53 -27.71 18.23
C ASP A 652 -4.57 -26.55 17.86
N PRO A 653 -3.23 -26.73 17.93
CA PRO A 653 -2.25 -25.69 17.58
C PRO A 653 -2.35 -25.14 16.15
N MET A 654 -2.96 -25.88 15.22
CA MET A 654 -3.19 -25.45 13.83
C MET A 654 -4.27 -24.37 13.74
N THR A 655 -5.26 -24.40 14.64
CA THR A 655 -6.37 -23.44 14.66
C THR A 655 -5.89 -21.99 14.82
N PRO A 656 -5.09 -21.62 15.85
CA PRO A 656 -4.55 -20.26 15.96
C PRO A 656 -3.54 -19.91 14.86
N TRP A 657 -2.87 -20.89 14.24
CA TRP A 657 -2.00 -20.64 13.07
C TRP A 657 -2.81 -20.26 11.84
N LEU A 658 -3.87 -21.00 11.51
CA LEU A 658 -4.80 -20.70 10.41
C LEU A 658 -5.52 -19.37 10.61
N ALA A 659 -6.00 -19.11 11.83
CA ALA A 659 -6.73 -17.89 12.16
C ALA A 659 -5.90 -16.61 11.93
N ARG A 660 -4.60 -16.64 12.30
CA ARG A 660 -3.65 -15.55 12.05
C ARG A 660 -3.55 -15.19 10.56
N PHE A 661 -3.48 -16.19 9.71
CA PHE A 661 -3.41 -15.96 8.27
C PHE A 661 -4.75 -15.57 7.65
N HIS A 662 -5.87 -16.06 8.19
CA HIS A 662 -7.19 -15.58 7.77
C HIS A 662 -7.28 -14.07 7.96
N TYR A 663 -6.83 -13.57 9.12
CA TYR A 663 -6.78 -12.14 9.41
C TYR A 663 -5.93 -11.34 8.40
N ALA A 664 -4.70 -11.80 8.14
CA ALA A 664 -3.84 -11.17 7.13
C ALA A 664 -4.45 -11.21 5.73
N LEU A 665 -5.06 -12.33 5.35
CA LEU A 665 -5.75 -12.50 4.07
C LEU A 665 -6.95 -11.55 3.94
N SER A 666 -7.72 -11.34 5.01
CA SER A 666 -8.84 -10.39 4.99
C SER A 666 -8.40 -8.96 4.67
N CYS A 667 -7.22 -8.53 5.12
CA CYS A 667 -6.61 -7.27 4.69
C CYS A 667 -6.26 -7.28 3.21
N LEU A 668 -5.57 -8.34 2.76
CA LEU A 668 -4.95 -8.40 1.44
C LEU A 668 -5.96 -8.67 0.31
N GLN A 669 -7.09 -9.31 0.62
CA GLN A 669 -8.19 -9.58 -0.33
C GLN A 669 -8.85 -8.30 -0.86
N SER A 670 -8.69 -7.16 -0.17
CA SER A 670 -9.17 -5.87 -0.64
C SER A 670 -8.44 -5.36 -1.88
N PHE A 671 -7.30 -5.96 -2.23
CA PHE A 671 -6.47 -5.58 -3.39
C PHE A 671 -6.59 -6.63 -4.50
N PRO A 672 -7.10 -6.28 -5.70
CA PRO A 672 -7.36 -7.24 -6.77
C PRO A 672 -6.08 -7.75 -7.48
N GLU A 673 -4.93 -7.09 -7.30
CA GLU A 673 -3.66 -7.46 -7.93
C GLU A 673 -2.75 -8.32 -7.01
N PRO A 674 -1.79 -9.08 -7.58
CA PRO A 674 -0.80 -9.83 -6.79
C PRO A 674 0.11 -8.89 -5.99
N VAL A 675 -0.10 -8.81 -4.68
CA VAL A 675 0.68 -7.92 -3.78
C VAL A 675 1.70 -8.68 -2.92
N ILE A 676 1.51 -9.98 -2.71
CA ILE A 676 2.31 -10.80 -1.77
C ILE A 676 3.60 -11.27 -2.44
N SER A 677 4.75 -10.83 -1.95
CA SER A 677 6.06 -11.27 -2.43
C SER A 677 6.36 -12.71 -2.00
N ILE A 678 6.70 -13.58 -2.95
CA ILE A 678 7.09 -14.98 -2.70
C ILE A 678 8.34 -15.06 -1.79
N ARG A 679 9.19 -14.02 -1.77
CA ARG A 679 10.37 -13.96 -0.89
C ARG A 679 9.99 -14.05 0.59
N THR A 680 8.79 -13.60 0.96
CA THR A 680 8.30 -13.67 2.36
C THR A 680 8.10 -15.11 2.84
N LEU A 681 7.92 -16.06 1.92
CA LEU A 681 7.77 -17.49 2.22
C LEU A 681 9.07 -18.16 2.68
N GLN A 682 10.21 -17.47 2.55
CA GLN A 682 11.50 -17.98 3.03
C GLN A 682 11.71 -17.78 4.52
N ARG A 683 10.87 -16.97 5.18
CA ARG A 683 10.98 -16.62 6.60
C ARG A 683 9.94 -17.35 7.43
N ASN A 684 10.24 -17.59 8.71
CA ASN A 684 9.29 -18.20 9.62
C ASN A 684 8.24 -17.15 10.06
N PRO A 685 6.95 -17.33 9.72
CA PRO A 685 5.90 -16.38 10.03
C PRO A 685 5.61 -16.26 11.54
N GLN A 686 5.94 -17.28 12.35
CA GLN A 686 5.75 -17.24 13.80
C GLN A 686 6.67 -16.23 14.49
N LYS A 687 7.81 -15.88 13.87
CA LYS A 687 8.74 -14.88 14.41
C LYS A 687 8.41 -13.45 13.95
N ALA A 688 7.50 -13.31 13.00
CA ALA A 688 7.19 -12.03 12.37
C ALA A 688 6.47 -11.10 13.36
N LYS A 689 6.87 -9.83 13.39
CA LYS A 689 6.32 -8.83 14.31
C LYS A 689 4.84 -8.54 14.04
N TRP A 690 4.41 -8.59 12.78
CA TRP A 690 2.99 -8.41 12.44
C TRP A 690 2.10 -9.49 13.08
N ALA A 691 2.64 -10.70 13.30
CA ALA A 691 1.91 -11.81 13.92
C ALA A 691 1.85 -11.70 15.46
N ARG A 692 2.77 -10.97 16.10
CA ARG A 692 2.82 -10.81 17.57
C ARG A 692 1.60 -10.09 18.13
N ALA A 693 1.01 -9.18 17.36
CA ALA A 693 -0.22 -8.49 17.74
C ALA A 693 -1.37 -9.48 17.97
N TRP A 694 -1.37 -10.61 17.24
CA TRP A 694 -2.32 -11.70 17.46
C TRP A 694 -2.08 -12.36 18.81
N ASP A 695 -0.82 -12.66 19.11
CA ASP A 695 -0.41 -13.36 20.32
C ASP A 695 -0.65 -12.52 21.60
N GLN A 696 -0.69 -11.19 21.47
CA GLN A 696 -0.98 -10.25 22.59
C GLN A 696 -2.47 -9.96 22.79
N GLY A 697 -3.38 -10.61 22.04
CA GLY A 697 -4.84 -10.42 22.18
C GLY A 697 -5.38 -9.09 21.64
N THR A 698 -4.53 -8.15 21.23
CA THR A 698 -4.94 -6.82 20.73
C THR A 698 -5.66 -6.86 19.38
N LEU A 699 -5.43 -7.89 18.55
CA LEU A 699 -6.06 -8.04 17.23
C LEU A 699 -7.49 -8.61 17.23
N VAL A 700 -7.97 -9.14 18.34
CA VAL A 700 -9.11 -10.09 18.30
C VAL A 700 -10.43 -9.52 18.84
N SER A 701 -10.48 -8.21 19.06
CA SER A 701 -11.71 -7.49 19.43
C SER A 701 -12.73 -7.43 18.29
N ASN A 702 -12.33 -7.58 17.01
CA ASN A 702 -13.23 -7.82 15.88
C ASN A 702 -12.49 -8.42 14.65
N PRO A 703 -12.64 -9.71 14.31
CA PRO A 703 -11.95 -10.34 13.17
C PRO A 703 -12.39 -9.81 11.79
N TRP A 704 -13.45 -9.01 11.75
CA TRP A 704 -14.02 -8.41 10.53
C TRP A 704 -13.49 -7.00 10.26
N VAL A 705 -12.76 -6.39 11.20
CA VAL A 705 -12.24 -5.02 11.07
C VAL A 705 -10.80 -4.95 11.58
N VAL A 706 -9.84 -4.94 10.64
CA VAL A 706 -8.42 -4.78 10.97
C VAL A 706 -8.08 -3.30 11.11
N PRO A 707 -7.50 -2.84 12.22
CA PRO A 707 -7.13 -1.44 12.33
C PRO A 707 -5.98 -1.07 11.38
N VAL A 708 -5.84 0.24 11.12
CA VAL A 708 -4.98 0.76 10.05
C VAL A 708 -3.51 0.39 10.26
N LYS A 709 -3.03 0.45 11.51
CA LYS A 709 -1.62 0.17 11.84
C LYS A 709 -1.28 -1.30 11.60
N GLU A 710 -2.20 -2.18 11.97
CA GLU A 710 -2.10 -3.63 11.79
C GLU A 710 -2.12 -3.97 10.29
N THR A 711 -3.03 -3.34 9.53
CA THR A 711 -3.07 -3.45 8.07
C THR A 711 -1.74 -3.03 7.44
N PHE A 712 -1.15 -1.92 7.90
CA PHE A 712 0.13 -1.44 7.40
C PHE A 712 1.33 -2.30 7.80
N SER A 713 1.32 -2.88 9.00
CA SER A 713 2.32 -3.86 9.45
C SER A 713 2.28 -5.12 8.58
N ILE A 714 1.07 -5.65 8.33
CA ILE A 714 0.84 -6.79 7.43
C ILE A 714 1.30 -6.44 6.00
N LEU A 715 0.88 -5.31 5.46
CA LEU A 715 1.26 -4.86 4.11
C LEU A 715 2.77 -4.72 3.97
N ALA A 716 3.44 -4.03 4.88
CA ALA A 716 4.90 -3.85 4.85
C ALA A 716 5.62 -5.20 4.74
N TYR A 717 5.20 -6.19 5.52
CA TYR A 717 5.75 -7.54 5.48
C TYR A 717 5.48 -8.21 4.13
N PHE A 718 4.23 -8.27 3.68
CA PHE A 718 3.86 -9.03 2.49
C PHE A 718 4.32 -8.40 1.18
N ILE A 719 4.36 -7.07 1.06
CA ILE A 719 4.73 -6.41 -0.21
C ILE A 719 6.24 -6.28 -0.40
N SER A 720 6.98 -6.03 0.69
CA SER A 720 8.41 -5.67 0.66
C SER A 720 9.31 -6.61 1.45
N GLY A 721 8.76 -7.42 2.36
CA GLY A 721 9.54 -8.19 3.34
C GLY A 721 9.98 -7.38 4.55
N CYS A 722 9.47 -6.16 4.76
CA CYS A 722 9.78 -5.35 5.94
C CYS A 722 8.99 -5.83 7.16
N ASP A 723 9.67 -6.34 8.19
CA ASP A 723 9.03 -6.83 9.41
C ASP A 723 8.99 -5.74 10.48
N ILE A 724 7.97 -4.89 10.41
CA ILE A 724 7.71 -3.79 11.34
C ILE A 724 6.46 -4.10 12.16
N GLY A 725 6.56 -4.01 13.49
CA GLY A 725 5.41 -4.18 14.38
C GLY A 725 4.43 -3.03 14.29
N HIS A 726 3.15 -3.29 14.55
CA HIS A 726 2.13 -2.24 14.62
C HIS A 726 2.43 -1.20 15.70
N ASP A 727 3.03 -1.59 16.82
CA ASP A 727 3.51 -0.71 17.90
C ASP A 727 4.62 0.26 17.45
N GLU A 728 5.47 -0.16 16.50
CA GLU A 728 6.55 0.67 15.92
C GLU A 728 6.06 1.72 14.89
N LEU A 729 4.80 1.61 14.46
CA LEU A 729 4.17 2.58 13.56
C LEU A 729 3.62 3.76 14.37
N HIS A 730 3.86 4.97 13.88
CA HIS A 730 3.36 6.18 14.52
C HIS A 730 1.82 6.18 14.54
N LYS A 731 1.22 6.76 15.59
CA LYS A 731 -0.25 6.84 15.73
C LYS A 731 -0.94 7.57 14.56
N ASN A 732 -0.21 8.49 13.93
CA ASN A 732 -0.69 9.33 12.84
C ASN A 732 -0.16 8.85 11.47
N ILE A 733 -0.01 7.53 11.28
CA ILE A 733 0.42 6.97 10.00
C ILE A 733 -0.57 7.37 8.89
N ALA A 734 -0.04 7.98 7.83
CA ALA A 734 -0.81 8.51 6.71
C ALA A 734 -0.74 7.61 5.47
N GLY A 735 0.26 6.73 5.37
CA GLY A 735 0.31 5.71 4.34
C GLY A 735 1.64 5.03 4.14
N ILE A 736 1.69 4.16 3.13
CA ILE A 736 2.86 3.43 2.67
C ILE A 736 3.01 3.61 1.15
N SER A 737 4.21 3.84 0.65
CA SER A 737 4.58 3.78 -0.76
C SER A 737 5.51 2.62 -1.04
N PHE A 738 5.22 1.82 -2.06
CA PHE A 738 6.09 0.74 -2.51
C PHE A 738 5.87 0.44 -3.99
N GLY A 739 6.95 0.37 -4.77
CA GLY A 739 6.86 0.11 -6.21
C GLY A 739 6.07 1.20 -6.92
N SER A 740 4.96 0.84 -7.58
CA SER A 740 4.04 1.77 -8.23
C SER A 740 2.75 2.00 -7.43
N SER A 741 2.77 1.74 -6.11
CA SER A 741 1.56 1.76 -5.28
C SER A 741 1.70 2.63 -4.03
N LEU A 742 0.64 3.35 -3.72
CA LEU A 742 0.38 4.02 -2.46
C LEU A 742 -0.75 3.29 -1.74
N TYR A 743 -0.56 3.00 -0.46
CA TYR A 743 -1.58 2.44 0.42
C TYR A 743 -1.90 3.50 1.46
N VAL A 744 -3.11 4.03 1.45
CA VAL A 744 -3.52 5.15 2.31
C VAL A 744 -4.83 4.83 3.03
N PRO A 745 -5.07 5.40 4.23
CA PRO A 745 -6.33 5.22 4.91
C PRO A 745 -7.51 5.80 4.11
N ASP A 746 -8.67 5.13 4.16
CA ASP A 746 -9.89 5.56 3.44
C ASP A 746 -10.36 6.94 3.91
N GLU A 747 -10.06 7.30 5.16
CA GLU A 747 -10.26 8.61 5.78
C GLU A 747 -9.68 9.77 4.94
N LEU A 748 -8.62 9.52 4.15
CA LEU A 748 -8.01 10.53 3.29
C LEU A 748 -8.72 10.68 1.93
N LEU A 749 -9.60 9.74 1.58
CA LEU A 749 -10.15 9.60 0.22
C LEU A 749 -11.67 9.68 0.15
N ARG A 750 -12.36 9.86 1.28
CA ARG A 750 -13.81 9.70 1.37
C ARG A 750 -14.44 10.79 2.22
N ASP A 751 -15.73 11.02 1.99
CA ASP A 751 -16.55 11.90 2.82
C ASP A 751 -16.50 11.42 4.30
N PRO A 752 -16.22 12.31 5.26
CA PRO A 752 -16.15 11.95 6.68
C PRO A 752 -17.50 11.44 7.24
N PHE A 753 -18.63 11.83 6.65
CA PHE A 753 -19.95 11.30 7.02
C PHE A 753 -20.06 9.82 6.64
N LEU A 754 -19.76 9.47 5.39
CA LEU A 754 -19.82 8.09 4.88
C LEU A 754 -18.82 7.17 5.56
N THR A 755 -17.63 7.68 5.86
CA THR A 755 -16.57 6.92 6.54
C THR A 755 -17.01 6.42 7.91
N ARG A 756 -17.90 7.15 8.59
CA ARG A 756 -18.42 6.77 9.91
C ARG A 756 -19.67 5.90 9.84
N THR A 757 -20.43 5.94 8.74
CA THR A 757 -21.71 5.22 8.60
C THR A 757 -21.61 3.91 7.80
N GLU A 758 -20.66 3.77 6.86
CA GLU A 758 -20.66 2.67 5.86
C GLU A 758 -19.71 1.47 6.12
N GLY A 759 -19.05 1.36 7.28
CA GLY A 759 -18.26 0.15 7.61
C GLY A 759 -16.93 -0.03 6.82
N PRO A 760 -16.23 -1.18 6.95
CA PRO A 760 -14.80 -1.24 7.25
C PRO A 760 -13.86 -1.38 6.04
N ARG A 761 -13.93 -0.50 5.05
CA ARG A 761 -12.76 -0.29 4.17
C ARG A 761 -11.89 0.77 4.81
N ARG A 762 -10.72 0.37 5.33
CA ARG A 762 -9.83 1.25 6.09
C ARG A 762 -8.57 1.64 5.34
N VAL A 763 -8.13 0.86 4.36
CA VAL A 763 -6.96 1.17 3.54
C VAL A 763 -7.30 0.91 2.08
N THR A 764 -7.05 1.92 1.25
CA THR A 764 -7.21 1.84 -0.20
C THR A 764 -5.84 1.87 -0.86
N ARG A 765 -5.66 1.02 -1.86
CA ARG A 765 -4.50 1.09 -2.77
C ARG A 765 -4.81 2.06 -3.91
N ILE A 766 -3.85 2.94 -4.16
CA ILE A 766 -3.79 3.90 -5.25
C ILE A 766 -2.53 3.59 -6.06
N LEU A 767 -2.58 3.84 -7.37
CA LEU A 767 -1.38 3.78 -8.21
C LEU A 767 -0.56 5.07 -8.05
N GLY A 768 0.75 4.95 -7.89
CA GLY A 768 1.64 6.08 -7.69
C GLY A 768 2.84 5.73 -6.82
N ASN A 769 3.91 6.50 -6.95
CA ASN A 769 5.09 6.44 -6.09
C ASN A 769 5.45 7.87 -5.68
N ILE A 770 6.00 8.01 -4.48
CA ILE A 770 6.53 9.26 -3.95
C ILE A 770 7.93 9.61 -4.48
N GLY A 771 8.46 8.84 -5.44
CA GLY A 771 9.79 9.04 -6.04
C GLY A 771 10.95 8.55 -5.18
N LYS A 772 10.71 7.62 -4.24
CA LYS A 772 11.74 7.05 -3.37
C LYS A 772 11.93 5.55 -3.63
N PRO A 773 13.17 5.04 -3.59
CA PRO A 773 13.43 3.62 -3.71
C PRO A 773 12.96 2.86 -2.46
N GLY A 774 12.58 1.59 -2.65
CA GLY A 774 12.21 0.69 -1.55
C GLY A 774 10.82 0.96 -0.95
N LEU A 775 10.64 0.52 0.29
CA LEU A 775 9.43 0.78 1.09
C LEU A 775 9.55 2.14 1.76
N VAL A 776 8.55 3.00 1.58
CA VAL A 776 8.43 4.22 2.36
C VAL A 776 7.17 4.22 3.20
N ILE A 777 7.33 4.41 4.51
CA ILE A 777 6.23 4.61 5.43
C ILE A 777 6.20 6.09 5.79
N PHE A 778 5.03 6.73 5.67
CA PHE A 778 4.89 8.14 5.97
C PHE A 778 3.77 8.44 6.96
N SER A 779 4.03 9.39 7.85
CA SER A 779 3.13 9.78 8.93
C SER A 779 2.89 11.28 8.92
N SER A 780 1.69 11.70 9.30
CA SER A 780 1.37 13.11 9.47
C SER A 780 2.29 13.75 10.50
N VAL A 781 2.70 14.99 10.24
CA VAL A 781 3.44 15.83 11.20
C VAL A 781 2.70 15.92 12.54
N THR A 782 3.45 15.86 13.65
CA THR A 782 2.85 15.82 14.99
C THR A 782 2.19 17.14 15.39
N ASN A 783 2.75 18.27 14.95
CA ASN A 783 2.26 19.60 15.26
C ASN A 783 1.91 20.36 13.97
N PRO A 784 0.76 20.06 13.35
CA PRO A 784 0.31 20.77 12.17
C PRO A 784 0.09 22.27 12.49
N MET A 785 0.62 23.11 11.62
CA MET A 785 0.58 24.57 11.76
C MET A 785 -0.67 25.14 11.12
N THR A 786 -1.30 26.12 11.75
CA THR A 786 -2.43 26.86 11.18
C THR A 786 -1.99 28.29 10.90
N ALA A 787 -2.49 28.90 9.82
CA ALA A 787 -2.17 30.29 9.53
C ALA A 787 -2.58 31.18 10.73
N PRO A 788 -1.75 32.17 11.12
CA PRO A 788 -2.12 33.14 12.14
C PRO A 788 -3.38 33.92 11.70
N LEU A 789 -4.26 34.23 12.65
CA LEU A 789 -5.42 35.07 12.39
C LEU A 789 -4.94 36.50 12.16
N ASP A 790 -5.47 37.16 11.14
CA ASP A 790 -5.21 38.58 10.94
C ASP A 790 -6.06 39.36 11.95
N HIS A 791 -5.40 39.87 13.00
CA HIS A 791 -6.06 40.63 14.07
C HIS A 791 -6.75 41.92 13.58
N THR A 792 -6.53 42.34 12.32
CA THR A 792 -7.24 43.48 11.71
C THR A 792 -8.58 43.08 11.06
N ALA A 793 -8.86 41.78 10.90
CA ALA A 793 -10.07 41.23 10.28
C ALA A 793 -11.26 40.99 11.24
N TRP A 794 -11.21 41.56 12.46
CA TRP A 794 -12.22 41.41 13.53
C TRP A 794 -13.65 41.84 13.14
N ARG A 795 -13.85 42.53 12.00
CA ARG A 795 -15.17 42.95 11.50
C ARG A 795 -16.02 41.81 10.90
N ILE A 796 -15.46 40.62 10.70
CA ILE A 796 -16.13 39.53 9.95
C ILE A 796 -17.20 38.82 10.79
N VAL A 797 -17.05 38.72 12.11
CA VAL A 797 -17.96 37.95 12.99
C VAL A 797 -19.27 38.70 13.30
N GLU A 798 -19.24 40.04 13.31
CA GLU A 798 -20.43 40.87 13.54
C GLU A 798 -21.38 40.90 12.33
N ASP A 799 -20.90 40.56 11.13
CA ASP A 799 -21.65 40.62 9.86
C ASP A 799 -22.07 39.24 9.31
N MET A 800 -21.97 38.18 10.13
CA MET A 800 -22.39 36.83 9.71
C MET A 800 -23.91 36.77 9.53
N GLY A 801 -24.36 36.54 8.29
CA GLY A 801 -25.79 36.41 7.96
C GLY A 801 -26.46 35.19 8.59
N ALA A 802 -27.79 35.26 8.73
CA ALA A 802 -28.60 34.12 9.13
C ALA A 802 -28.57 33.02 8.05
N PHE A 803 -28.57 31.76 8.48
CA PHE A 803 -28.66 30.62 7.59
C PHE A 803 -30.06 30.54 6.95
N ASP A 804 -30.09 30.42 5.63
CA ASP A 804 -31.29 30.46 4.78
C ASP A 804 -32.00 29.10 4.64
N GLY A 805 -31.50 28.05 5.30
CA GLY A 805 -32.05 26.69 5.19
C GLY A 805 -31.62 25.93 3.94
N GLN A 806 -30.91 26.56 2.99
CA GLN A 806 -30.64 25.98 1.67
C GLN A 806 -29.27 25.27 1.60
N PRO A 807 -29.20 24.06 1.02
CA PRO A 807 -27.92 23.43 0.72
C PRO A 807 -27.16 24.23 -0.34
N ALA A 808 -25.89 24.54 -0.08
CA ALA A 808 -24.99 25.16 -1.06
C ALA A 808 -23.54 24.74 -0.78
N ASP A 809 -22.70 24.75 -1.82
CA ASP A 809 -21.24 24.66 -1.67
C ASP A 809 -20.64 26.06 -1.79
N LEU A 810 -20.31 26.67 -0.65
CA LEU A 810 -19.63 27.97 -0.58
C LEU A 810 -18.12 27.84 -0.39
N PHE A 811 -17.62 26.60 -0.36
CA PHE A 811 -16.21 26.27 -0.17
C PHE A 811 -15.61 25.60 -1.43
N ALA A 812 -16.19 25.83 -2.60
CA ALA A 812 -15.82 25.18 -3.87
C ALA A 812 -14.34 25.39 -4.28
N SER A 813 -13.71 26.47 -3.84
CA SER A 813 -12.29 26.78 -4.03
C SER A 813 -11.36 26.01 -3.08
N THR A 814 -11.91 25.24 -2.13
CA THR A 814 -11.14 24.46 -1.16
C THR A 814 -10.45 23.29 -1.84
N SER A 815 -9.16 23.11 -1.52
CA SER A 815 -8.37 21.94 -1.93
C SER A 815 -7.51 21.45 -0.78
N MET A 816 -7.15 20.16 -0.80
CA MET A 816 -6.24 19.55 0.17
C MET A 816 -5.09 18.88 -0.57
N HIS A 817 -3.88 19.08 -0.09
CA HIS A 817 -2.66 18.63 -0.75
C HIS A 817 -1.78 17.86 0.24
N LEU A 818 -1.38 16.65 -0.16
CA LEU A 818 -0.42 15.83 0.57
C LEU A 818 0.98 16.14 0.05
N SER A 819 1.88 16.61 0.91
CA SER A 819 3.29 16.86 0.60
C SER A 819 4.20 16.17 1.61
N PHE A 820 5.51 16.10 1.33
CA PHE A 820 6.50 15.53 2.26
C PHE A 820 7.46 16.59 2.77
N THR A 821 7.86 16.49 4.04
CA THR A 821 8.91 17.34 4.60
C THR A 821 10.29 16.84 4.17
N GLN A 822 11.34 17.61 4.45
CA GLN A 822 12.72 17.16 4.25
C GLN A 822 13.16 16.12 5.29
N TRP A 823 12.36 15.88 6.33
CA TRP A 823 12.68 14.89 7.35
C TRP A 823 12.40 13.48 6.81
N GLY A 824 13.45 12.68 6.75
CA GLY A 824 13.38 11.27 6.42
C GLY A 824 14.50 10.50 7.10
N ARG A 825 14.18 9.32 7.62
CA ARG A 825 15.15 8.41 8.21
C ARG A 825 15.17 7.11 7.41
N SER A 826 16.27 6.88 6.71
CA SER A 826 16.58 5.59 6.10
C SER A 826 16.99 4.60 7.20
N MET A 827 16.53 3.37 7.11
CA MET A 827 16.87 2.33 8.07
C MET A 827 17.29 1.06 7.34
N ASP A 828 18.33 0.42 7.86
CA ASP A 828 18.81 -0.87 7.37
C ASP A 828 17.91 -1.99 7.88
N MET A 829 17.65 -2.97 7.01
CA MET A 829 16.94 -4.18 7.38
C MET A 829 17.90 -5.11 8.13
N ALA A 830 17.50 -5.61 9.31
CA ALA A 830 18.36 -6.39 10.21
C ALA A 830 19.00 -7.65 9.57
N ASP A 831 18.46 -8.14 8.44
CA ASP A 831 18.94 -9.34 7.74
C ASP A 831 19.72 -9.02 6.44
N SER A 832 20.04 -7.76 6.16
CA SER A 832 20.68 -7.33 4.91
C SER A 832 22.20 -7.20 5.01
N HIS A 833 22.90 -8.29 5.31
CA HIS A 833 24.35 -8.33 5.09
C HIS A 833 24.64 -8.36 3.57
N GLY A 834 24.98 -7.21 3.01
CA GLY A 834 25.61 -7.10 1.67
C GLY A 834 24.78 -6.44 0.56
N THR A 835 23.56 -5.96 0.80
CA THR A 835 22.80 -5.16 -0.19
C THR A 835 22.87 -3.67 0.16
N GLN A 836 23.54 -2.88 -0.67
CA GLN A 836 23.71 -1.42 -0.51
C GLN A 836 22.44 -0.59 -0.84
N ASP A 837 21.33 -1.21 -1.22
CA ASP A 837 20.09 -0.50 -1.55
C ASP A 837 19.30 -0.13 -0.29
N VAL A 838 18.90 1.14 -0.18
CA VAL A 838 17.96 1.62 0.85
C VAL A 838 16.62 0.89 0.68
N GLN A 839 16.35 -0.10 1.53
CA GLN A 839 15.14 -0.92 1.43
C GLN A 839 13.95 -0.31 2.16
N PHE A 840 14.18 0.58 3.13
CA PHE A 840 13.14 1.13 4.00
C PHE A 840 13.41 2.57 4.46
N THR A 841 12.43 3.46 4.29
CA THR A 841 12.49 4.87 4.74
C THR A 841 11.24 5.26 5.54
N LYS A 842 11.41 5.95 6.66
CA LYS A 842 10.33 6.69 7.35
C LYS A 842 10.36 8.15 6.94
N MET A 843 9.23 8.71 6.54
CA MET A 843 9.10 10.12 6.15
C MET A 843 7.96 10.82 6.89
N GLU A 844 8.05 12.13 7.00
CA GLU A 844 6.95 12.97 7.46
C GLU A 844 6.17 13.51 6.26
N SER A 845 4.85 13.38 6.34
CA SER A 845 3.91 13.94 5.39
C SER A 845 3.10 15.07 6.03
N VAL A 846 2.68 16.01 5.20
CA VAL A 846 1.86 17.15 5.58
C VAL A 846 0.62 17.11 4.70
N VAL A 847 -0.56 17.26 5.30
CA VAL A 847 -1.79 17.52 4.55
C VAL A 847 -2.17 18.98 4.77
N SER A 848 -2.08 19.79 3.72
CA SER A 848 -2.36 21.21 3.79
C SER A 848 -3.72 21.53 3.18
N ILE A 849 -4.53 22.29 3.92
CA ILE A 849 -5.77 22.88 3.45
C ILE A 849 -5.44 24.19 2.74
N ARG A 850 -6.03 24.37 1.56
CA ARG A 850 -5.92 25.58 0.77
C ARG A 850 -7.29 26.07 0.36
N ASP A 851 -7.45 27.37 0.27
CA ASP A 851 -8.62 28.03 -0.28
C ASP A 851 -8.20 29.00 -1.37
N ALA A 852 -8.65 28.78 -2.60
CA ALA A 852 -8.24 29.54 -3.78
C ALA A 852 -6.71 29.68 -3.92
N GLY A 853 -5.97 28.61 -3.56
CA GLY A 853 -4.49 28.59 -3.59
C GLY A 853 -3.80 29.12 -2.33
N ARG A 854 -4.51 29.91 -1.50
CA ARG A 854 -4.04 30.43 -0.21
C ARG A 854 -3.95 29.30 0.82
N TRP A 855 -2.79 29.13 1.44
CA TRP A 855 -2.62 28.20 2.55
C TRP A 855 -3.44 28.64 3.77
N ILE A 856 -4.30 27.75 4.26
CA ILE A 856 -5.15 27.98 5.44
C ILE A 856 -4.51 27.35 6.68
N GLY A 857 -3.99 26.14 6.54
CA GLY A 857 -3.37 25.40 7.63
C GLY A 857 -3.14 23.94 7.28
N ASP A 858 -2.23 23.33 8.00
CA ASP A 858 -1.98 21.90 7.97
C ASP A 858 -2.92 21.18 8.92
N VAL A 859 -3.28 19.94 8.57
CA VAL A 859 -4.17 19.10 9.37
C VAL A 859 -3.70 17.66 9.42
N ASP A 860 -3.89 17.03 10.56
CA ASP A 860 -3.77 15.58 10.69
C ASP A 860 -5.13 14.91 10.51
N VAL A 861 -5.49 14.63 9.25
CA VAL A 861 -6.81 14.08 8.91
C VAL A 861 -7.08 12.75 9.62
N VAL A 862 -6.07 11.87 9.70
CA VAL A 862 -6.22 10.51 10.25
C VAL A 862 -6.45 10.55 11.76
N ALA A 863 -5.76 11.44 12.48
CA ALA A 863 -5.97 11.60 13.92
C ALA A 863 -7.28 12.35 14.22
N THR A 864 -7.56 13.42 13.48
CA THR A 864 -8.70 14.32 13.74
C THR A 864 -10.05 13.68 13.49
N LEU A 865 -10.18 12.81 12.48
CA LEU A 865 -11.44 12.09 12.21
C LEU A 865 -11.79 11.04 13.27
N LYS A 866 -10.86 10.68 14.14
CA LYS A 866 -11.10 9.80 15.30
C LYS A 866 -11.53 10.58 16.54
N SER A 867 -11.64 11.91 16.45
CA SER A 867 -12.01 12.78 17.55
C SER A 867 -13.42 12.47 18.08
N SER A 868 -13.57 12.50 19.41
CA SER A 868 -14.86 12.38 20.08
C SER A 868 -15.76 13.61 19.92
N TYR A 869 -15.22 14.72 19.41
CA TYR A 869 -15.98 15.95 19.14
C TYR A 869 -16.82 15.86 17.86
N ILE A 870 -16.56 14.88 16.99
CA ILE A 870 -17.32 14.69 15.75
C ILE A 870 -18.50 13.75 16.03
N LEU A 871 -19.69 14.19 15.64
CA LEU A 871 -20.94 13.44 15.66
C LEU A 871 -21.48 13.28 14.23
N SER A 872 -22.18 12.18 13.95
CA SER A 872 -22.81 11.94 12.66
C SER A 872 -24.30 11.78 12.89
N TRP A 873 -25.10 12.74 12.43
CA TRP A 873 -26.54 12.69 12.63
C TRP A 873 -27.19 11.76 11.60
N SER A 874 -28.07 10.88 12.07
CA SER A 874 -28.89 10.02 11.22
C SER A 874 -30.33 10.10 11.72
N PRO A 875 -31.33 10.27 10.83
CA PRO A 875 -32.72 10.33 11.26
C PRO A 875 -33.13 9.00 11.90
N THR A 876 -33.60 9.07 13.14
CA THR A 876 -34.09 7.91 13.91
C THR A 876 -35.38 7.30 13.33
N HIS A 877 -36.05 8.00 12.40
CA HIS A 877 -37.33 7.60 11.82
C HIS A 877 -37.40 7.95 10.32
N SER A 878 -37.86 7.03 9.47
CA SER A 878 -38.18 7.28 8.05
C SER A 878 -39.69 7.24 7.79
N PRO A 879 -40.27 8.10 6.93
CA PRO A 879 -40.06 9.55 6.81
C PRO A 879 -40.82 10.31 7.91
N CYS A 880 -40.23 11.39 8.44
CA CYS A 880 -40.98 12.30 9.30
C CYS A 880 -42.03 13.07 8.47
N GLY A 881 -43.22 13.36 9.03
CA GLY A 881 -44.27 14.13 8.35
C GLY A 881 -43.96 15.62 8.11
N HIS A 882 -42.71 16.04 8.32
CA HIS A 882 -42.25 17.40 8.09
C HIS A 882 -41.84 17.59 6.62
N PRO A 883 -42.14 18.75 5.99
CA PRO A 883 -41.70 19.04 4.64
C PRO A 883 -40.17 19.04 4.54
N THR A 884 -39.63 18.36 3.52
CA THR A 884 -38.19 18.11 3.30
C THR A 884 -37.38 19.39 3.04
N THR A 885 -38.04 20.52 2.78
CA THR A 885 -37.47 21.84 2.48
C THR A 885 -37.63 22.84 3.63
N SER A 886 -37.79 22.36 4.86
CA SER A 886 -38.07 23.22 6.02
C SER A 886 -36.86 24.08 6.35
N GLU A 887 -37.02 25.41 6.24
CA GLU A 887 -36.15 26.36 6.94
C GLU A 887 -36.04 25.96 8.42
N PRO A 888 -34.89 26.22 9.07
CA PRO A 888 -34.78 25.99 10.50
C PRO A 888 -35.91 26.72 11.26
N PRO A 889 -36.41 26.16 12.38
CA PRO A 889 -37.47 26.79 13.14
C PRO A 889 -37.13 28.26 13.46
N LYS A 890 -38.06 29.19 13.25
CA LYS A 890 -37.85 30.63 13.49
C LYS A 890 -37.41 30.98 14.91
N SER A 891 -37.55 30.05 15.86
CA SER A 891 -37.10 30.15 17.24
C SER A 891 -35.59 29.93 17.43
N VAL A 892 -34.87 29.44 16.42
CA VAL A 892 -33.42 29.15 16.48
C VAL A 892 -32.68 29.97 15.43
N SER A 893 -31.85 30.92 15.87
CA SER A 893 -31.00 31.71 14.98
C SER A 893 -29.70 30.96 14.68
N LEU A 894 -29.65 30.30 13.51
CA LEU A 894 -28.43 29.68 12.98
C LEU A 894 -27.64 30.70 12.15
N LYS A 895 -26.35 30.85 12.44
CA LYS A 895 -25.44 31.64 11.60
C LYS A 895 -24.95 30.83 10.40
N SER A 896 -24.82 31.45 9.24
CA SER A 896 -24.21 30.84 8.05
C SER A 896 -22.70 31.08 8.05
N ILE A 897 -21.91 30.04 7.83
CA ILE A 897 -20.47 30.13 7.57
C ILE A 897 -20.24 29.87 6.09
N ASN A 898 -19.76 30.88 5.39
CA ASN A 898 -19.70 30.94 3.93
C ASN A 898 -18.27 30.93 3.37
N ASN A 899 -17.25 31.16 4.20
CA ASN A 899 -15.85 31.14 3.78
C ASN A 899 -14.91 30.74 4.94
N TRP A 900 -13.63 30.56 4.61
CA TRP A 900 -12.61 30.16 5.59
C TRP A 900 -12.30 31.23 6.63
N ASP A 901 -12.40 32.52 6.31
CA ASP A 901 -12.09 33.58 7.26
C ASP A 901 -13.17 33.64 8.37
N GLU A 902 -14.46 33.51 8.00
CA GLU A 902 -15.58 33.33 8.94
C GLU A 902 -15.42 32.06 9.79
N LEU A 903 -15.04 30.93 9.19
CA LEU A 903 -14.86 29.65 9.90
C LEU A 903 -13.73 29.76 10.94
N ARG A 904 -12.62 30.41 10.58
CA ARG A 904 -11.44 30.56 11.44
C ARG A 904 -11.73 31.43 12.66
N GLU A 905 -12.53 32.48 12.49
CA GLU A 905 -12.93 33.41 13.57
C GLU A 905 -14.14 32.92 14.38
N CYS A 906 -14.85 31.87 13.94
CA CYS A 906 -15.99 31.33 14.68
C CYS A 906 -15.55 30.76 16.04
N GLN A 907 -15.84 31.46 17.15
CA GLN A 907 -15.42 31.07 18.51
C GLN A 907 -16.49 30.27 19.29
N SER A 908 -17.78 30.56 19.10
CA SER A 908 -18.89 29.87 19.75
C SER A 908 -20.26 30.35 19.25
N GLY A 909 -21.20 29.42 19.01
CA GLY A 909 -22.60 29.69 18.64
C GLY A 909 -23.13 28.69 17.60
N LEU A 910 -24.45 28.49 17.54
CA LEU A 910 -25.13 27.61 16.57
C LEU A 910 -24.87 28.10 15.13
N ALA A 911 -23.97 27.43 14.41
CA ALA A 911 -23.57 27.81 13.05
C ALA A 911 -23.63 26.63 12.06
N VAL A 912 -23.87 26.94 10.79
CA VAL A 912 -23.93 25.97 9.69
C VAL A 912 -22.85 26.30 8.67
N VAL A 913 -21.94 25.36 8.43
CA VAL A 913 -20.97 25.42 7.33
C VAL A 913 -21.63 24.81 6.09
N ARG A 914 -21.63 25.56 4.99
CA ARG A 914 -22.29 25.18 3.72
C ARG A 914 -21.29 24.59 2.74
N VAL A 915 -21.17 23.26 2.72
CA VAL A 915 -20.23 22.46 1.91
C VAL A 915 -20.96 21.37 1.11
N HIS A 916 -22.23 21.61 0.77
CA HIS A 916 -23.13 20.59 0.28
C HIS A 916 -22.63 19.95 -1.03
N GLY A 917 -22.58 18.62 -1.09
CA GLY A 917 -22.14 17.88 -2.27
C GLY A 917 -20.62 17.91 -2.52
N ASN A 918 -19.84 18.60 -1.68
CA ASN A 918 -18.39 18.69 -1.78
C ASN A 918 -17.72 17.94 -0.62
N TRP A 919 -17.49 16.63 -0.82
CA TRP A 919 -16.91 15.77 0.21
C TRP A 919 -15.52 16.22 0.67
N LEU A 920 -14.73 16.84 -0.21
CA LEU A 920 -13.38 17.31 0.10
C LEU A 920 -13.40 18.56 0.98
N ALA A 921 -14.26 19.54 0.64
CA ALA A 921 -14.46 20.71 1.48
C ALA A 921 -15.01 20.30 2.86
N ARG A 922 -15.96 19.36 2.89
CA ARG A 922 -16.47 18.76 4.12
C ARG A 922 -15.37 18.09 4.94
N LEU A 923 -14.49 17.31 4.31
CA LEU A 923 -13.32 16.69 4.96
C LEU A 923 -12.38 17.75 5.55
N ALA A 924 -12.03 18.77 4.77
CA ALA A 924 -11.13 19.86 5.17
C ALA A 924 -11.67 20.62 6.39
N VAL A 925 -12.93 21.04 6.34
CA VAL A 925 -13.58 21.77 7.44
C VAL A 925 -13.69 20.90 8.69
N THR A 926 -14.08 19.63 8.52
CA THR A 926 -14.19 18.68 9.65
C THR A 926 -12.84 18.48 10.33
N ALA A 927 -11.79 18.19 9.56
CA ALA A 927 -10.44 17.99 10.08
C ALA A 927 -9.90 19.24 10.78
N TYR A 928 -10.11 20.43 10.19
CA TYR A 928 -9.68 21.70 10.77
C TYR A 928 -10.37 21.99 12.12
N LEU A 929 -11.70 21.87 12.18
CA LEU A 929 -12.47 22.12 13.39
C LEU A 929 -12.15 21.10 14.48
N ALA A 930 -12.06 19.81 14.14
CA ALA A 930 -11.72 18.76 15.09
C ALA A 930 -10.30 18.96 15.65
N GLN A 931 -9.32 19.32 14.82
CA GLN A 931 -7.97 19.64 15.27
C GLN A 931 -7.94 20.80 16.27
N ARG A 932 -8.74 21.84 16.02
CA ARG A 932 -8.86 23.00 16.91
C ARG A 932 -9.55 22.62 18.22
N ALA A 933 -10.59 21.79 18.16
CA ALA A 933 -11.32 21.29 19.33
C ALA A 933 -10.40 20.48 20.27
N GLU A 934 -9.55 19.60 19.72
CA GLU A 934 -8.57 18.82 20.49
C GLU A 934 -7.50 19.68 21.16
N LYS A 935 -7.16 20.85 20.59
CA LYS A 935 -6.15 21.78 21.15
C LYS A 935 -6.73 22.74 22.20
N ALA A 936 -8.06 22.86 22.33
CA ALA A 936 -8.69 23.83 23.22
C ALA A 936 -8.64 23.39 24.69
N ALA A 937 -7.99 24.18 25.55
CA ALA A 937 -7.93 23.97 27.00
C ALA A 937 -9.28 24.32 27.65
N GLY A 938 -10.24 23.39 27.65
CA GLY A 938 -11.58 23.58 28.23
C GLY A 938 -12.70 22.72 27.66
N GLY A 939 -12.40 21.84 26.69
CA GLY A 939 -13.39 21.06 25.95
C GLY A 939 -13.75 21.76 24.65
N GLY A 940 -13.42 21.15 23.53
CA GLY A 940 -13.67 21.69 22.19
C GLY A 940 -15.15 21.72 21.80
N ALA A 941 -15.48 22.52 20.79
CA ALA A 941 -16.83 22.61 20.23
C ALA A 941 -17.26 21.27 19.59
N ARG A 942 -18.48 20.81 19.87
CA ARG A 942 -19.09 19.66 19.19
C ARG A 942 -19.42 19.99 17.74
N ILE A 943 -19.07 19.08 16.83
CA ILE A 943 -19.21 19.19 15.38
C ILE A 943 -20.15 18.09 14.91
N THR A 944 -21.27 18.44 14.28
CA THR A 944 -22.20 17.45 13.72
C THR A 944 -22.16 17.44 12.20
N LEU A 945 -21.85 16.28 11.64
CA LEU A 945 -21.92 16.00 10.20
C LEU A 945 -23.36 15.67 9.81
N LEU A 946 -23.87 16.35 8.79
CA LEU A 946 -25.24 16.18 8.31
C LEU A 946 -25.29 15.39 6.98
N PRO A 947 -26.33 14.56 6.78
CA PRO A 947 -26.59 13.90 5.50
C PRO A 947 -27.04 14.90 4.43
N SER A 948 -27.09 14.48 3.17
CA SER A 948 -27.49 15.35 2.04
C SER A 948 -28.90 15.92 2.19
N SER A 949 -29.82 15.18 2.83
CA SER A 949 -31.18 15.63 3.12
C SER A 949 -31.40 15.69 4.63
N VAL A 950 -31.74 16.87 5.15
CA VAL A 950 -31.91 17.11 6.59
C VAL A 950 -33.31 17.62 6.87
N CYS A 951 -33.94 17.08 7.89
CA CYS A 951 -35.12 17.69 8.49
C CYS A 951 -34.67 18.53 9.69
N TRP A 952 -34.61 19.87 9.51
CA TRP A 952 -34.14 20.78 10.55
C TRP A 952 -35.01 20.74 11.81
N THR A 953 -36.31 20.47 11.68
CA THR A 953 -37.20 20.30 12.84
C THR A 953 -36.84 19.05 13.66
N CYS A 954 -36.54 17.92 13.01
CA CYS A 954 -36.13 16.71 13.71
C CYS A 954 -34.76 16.88 14.38
N LEU A 955 -33.81 17.49 13.68
CA LEU A 955 -32.47 17.76 14.22
C LEU A 955 -32.53 18.66 15.46
N MET A 956 -33.33 19.73 15.43
CA MET A 956 -33.43 20.68 16.55
C MET A 956 -34.15 20.12 17.78
N ASN A 957 -35.02 19.12 17.60
CA ASN A 957 -35.69 18.43 18.70
C ASN A 957 -34.82 17.30 19.29
N ASP A 958 -33.69 17.00 18.67
CA ASP A 958 -32.78 15.94 19.10
C ASP A 958 -31.74 16.50 20.10
N ASN A 959 -31.99 16.25 21.38
CA ASN A 959 -31.16 16.76 22.47
C ASN A 959 -29.71 16.23 22.44
N GLU A 960 -29.45 15.09 21.79
CA GLU A 960 -28.08 14.56 21.67
C GLU A 960 -27.21 15.34 20.67
N PHE A 961 -27.84 15.96 19.67
CA PHE A 961 -27.14 16.59 18.53
C PHE A 961 -27.11 18.13 18.60
N HIS A 962 -27.44 18.72 19.75
CA HIS A 962 -27.23 20.14 20.03
C HIS A 962 -25.74 20.49 19.95
N SER A 963 -25.29 20.81 18.75
CA SER A 963 -23.90 21.04 18.41
C SER A 963 -23.65 22.52 18.23
N VAL A 964 -22.40 22.92 18.43
CA VAL A 964 -22.00 24.31 18.18
C VAL A 964 -21.92 24.53 16.66
N VAL A 965 -21.41 23.55 15.90
CA VAL A 965 -21.27 23.67 14.45
C VAL A 965 -21.88 22.47 13.73
N TYR A 966 -22.74 22.75 12.75
CA TYR A 966 -23.25 21.78 11.79
C TYR A 966 -22.51 21.92 10.46
N ILE A 967 -22.11 20.80 9.87
CA ILE A 967 -21.48 20.77 8.53
C ILE A 967 -22.48 20.16 7.56
N TYR A 968 -23.04 21.00 6.67
CA TYR A 968 -24.14 20.64 5.77
C TYR A 968 -23.69 20.53 4.30
#